data_AF-L5JPF5-F1
#
_entry.id   AF-L5JPF5-F1
#
_cell.length_a   1.000
_cell.length_b   1.000
_cell.length_c   1.000
_cell.angle_alpha   90.00
_cell.angle_beta   90.00
_cell.angle_gamma   90.00
#
_symmetry.space_group_name_H-M   'P 1'
#
loop_
_entity.id
_entity.type
_entity.pdbx_description
1 polymer ?
#
loop_
_entity_poly.entity_id
_entity_poly.type
_entity_poly.pdbx_seq_one_letter_code
_entity_poly.pdbx_strand_id
1 'polypeptide(L)'
;MALVAAVVEDMMVVWVAIMGLVTMLFMEEVTLVTLEKTEAMEVVGRLRESRAEAIVRVAAPTVVNNREDRGRFGSGSGSDFRGGGWSQGRAAAANRATAEEEPQRGKKESAAESKRFIVGRLAGSGFPGLCFGQTQGKKRCRATLRPFLPLSLLPLCLPRKVEKMRLLWCVMSLSFYGILQSDTSVVPERCDDWGLDIMRQIQVFEDEPARIKCPLFEHFLKYNYSTAHSAGLTLIWYWTRQDRDLEEPINFRLPENRISKEKDVLWFRPTLLNDTGNYTCMLRNISYCSKVAFPLEVVQKDSCFNSPMKVPVHRLFLEYGVQKITCPNVDGFFPSSVKPTVTWYMGCHKIQDFNNVVPEGMNLSFLIALVSNNGDYTCVVTYAENGRTFHLTRTLTVKVVGSPKDALPPQIYSPNDLVVYEKEPGEELLIPCQVFFTFLKDSRNEIWWTIDGKKPDDTTMDITINESVSQTKTEDEKRTQVLSIKKVTAEDLKRNYVCHARNAKGEVNQPAKVKQKVVAPRYTVELACGFGVTVLLVVILIVVYHVYWLEMVLFYRAHFGTDETILDGKEYDIYVSYARNAEEEEFVLLTLRGVLENEFGYKLCIFDRDSLPGGIVTDETLSFIQKSRRLLVVLSPNYVLQGTQALLELKAGLENMASRGNINVILVQYKAVKEMKVKELKRAKTVLTVIKWKGEKSKYPQGRFWKQLQVAMPVKKSSRWSRSGEQGLSYSSLKNV
;
A
#
# COMPACT_ATOMS: atom_id res chain seq x y z
N MET A 1 -1.32 9.52 17.25
CA MET A 1 -1.40 10.10 18.61
C MET A 1 -2.80 9.96 19.19
N ALA A 2 -3.86 10.51 18.60
CA ALA A 2 -5.23 10.34 19.10
C ALA A 2 -5.72 8.88 19.14
N LEU A 3 -5.39 8.07 18.12
CA LEU A 3 -5.69 6.63 18.13
C LEU A 3 -4.89 5.84 19.18
N VAL A 4 -3.69 6.32 19.50
CA VAL A 4 -2.83 5.70 20.54
C VAL A 4 -3.38 6.03 21.92
N ALA A 5 -3.88 7.27 22.12
CA ALA A 5 -4.57 7.65 23.34
C ALA A 5 -5.86 6.83 23.54
N ALA A 6 -6.67 6.65 22.48
CA ALA A 6 -7.88 5.83 22.56
C ALA A 6 -7.60 4.36 22.91
N VAL A 7 -6.55 3.76 22.32
CA VAL A 7 -6.17 2.38 22.65
C VAL A 7 -5.59 2.25 24.06
N VAL A 8 -4.89 3.27 24.56
CA VAL A 8 -4.41 3.30 25.95
C VAL A 8 -5.57 3.48 26.94
N GLU A 9 -6.56 4.28 26.59
CA GLU A 9 -7.79 4.46 27.37
C GLU A 9 -8.59 3.16 27.42
N ASP A 10 -8.78 2.49 26.28
CA ASP A 10 -9.43 1.17 26.19
C ASP A 10 -8.63 0.09 26.94
N MET A 11 -7.29 0.11 26.87
CA MET A 11 -6.46 -0.78 27.68
C MET A 11 -6.60 -0.51 29.18
N MET A 12 -6.70 0.74 29.62
CA MET A 12 -6.97 1.05 31.03
C MET A 12 -8.36 0.57 31.45
N VAL A 13 -9.38 0.72 30.61
CA VAL A 13 -10.74 0.24 30.88
C VAL A 13 -10.76 -1.29 30.96
N VAL A 14 -10.06 -1.98 30.07
CA VAL A 14 -9.91 -3.45 30.11
C VAL A 14 -9.10 -3.88 31.34
N TRP A 15 -8.06 -3.13 31.72
CA TRP A 15 -7.27 -3.42 32.92
C TRP A 15 -8.09 -3.22 34.20
N VAL A 16 -8.90 -2.17 34.28
CA VAL A 16 -9.87 -1.92 35.37
C VAL A 16 -10.97 -2.99 35.36
N ALA A 17 -11.42 -3.45 34.20
CA ALA A 17 -12.40 -4.52 34.09
C ALA A 17 -11.83 -5.89 34.49
N ILE A 18 -10.58 -6.19 34.15
CA ILE A 18 -9.89 -7.43 34.57
C ILE A 18 -9.58 -7.37 36.06
N MET A 19 -9.08 -6.25 36.59
CA MET A 19 -8.92 -6.07 38.02
C MET A 19 -10.27 -6.13 38.75
N GLY A 20 -11.34 -5.62 38.14
CA GLY A 20 -12.72 -5.74 38.59
C GLY A 20 -13.23 -7.17 38.59
N LEU A 21 -12.94 -7.96 37.56
CA LEU A 21 -13.29 -9.38 37.46
C LEU A 21 -12.47 -10.24 38.41
N VAL A 22 -11.17 -9.96 38.58
CA VAL A 22 -10.31 -10.64 39.55
C VAL A 22 -10.77 -10.31 40.96
N THR A 23 -11.11 -9.05 41.27
CA THR A 23 -11.66 -8.67 42.58
C THR A 23 -13.08 -9.20 42.79
N MET A 24 -13.91 -9.29 41.75
CA MET A 24 -15.23 -9.91 41.82
C MET A 24 -15.12 -11.42 42.05
N LEU A 25 -14.24 -12.13 41.34
CA LEU A 25 -13.95 -13.55 41.59
C LEU A 25 -13.36 -13.77 42.98
N PHE A 26 -12.52 -12.85 43.46
CA PHE A 26 -11.99 -12.88 44.83
C PHE A 26 -13.09 -12.67 45.86
N MET A 27 -14.01 -11.74 45.62
CA MET A 27 -15.18 -11.50 46.46
C MET A 27 -16.19 -12.64 46.33
N GLU A 28 -16.30 -13.31 45.18
CA GLU A 28 -17.20 -14.44 44.93
C GLU A 28 -16.69 -15.71 45.60
N GLU A 29 -15.39 -16.01 45.56
CA GLU A 29 -14.78 -17.10 46.35
C GLU A 29 -14.82 -16.81 47.85
N VAL A 30 -14.54 -15.57 48.27
CA VAL A 30 -14.66 -15.18 49.69
C VAL A 30 -16.12 -15.22 50.15
N THR A 31 -17.06 -14.78 49.32
CA THR A 31 -18.49 -14.82 49.63
C THR A 31 -19.04 -16.24 49.59
N LEU A 32 -18.63 -17.11 48.66
CA LEU A 32 -18.97 -18.55 48.66
C LEU A 32 -18.43 -19.24 49.91
N VAL A 33 -17.18 -18.95 50.31
CA VAL A 33 -16.60 -19.52 51.54
C VAL A 33 -17.28 -18.98 52.81
N THR A 34 -17.82 -17.76 52.78
CA THR A 34 -18.66 -17.25 53.87
C THR A 34 -20.11 -17.74 53.81
N LEU A 35 -20.68 -17.94 52.62
CA LEU A 35 -22.04 -18.40 52.36
C LEU A 35 -22.19 -19.88 52.70
N GLU A 36 -21.24 -20.73 52.30
CA GLU A 36 -21.18 -22.14 52.67
C GLU A 36 -21.03 -22.30 54.20
N LYS A 37 -20.36 -21.35 54.87
CA LYS A 37 -20.29 -21.28 56.34
C LYS A 37 -21.57 -20.79 57.00
N THR A 38 -22.31 -19.85 56.40
CA THR A 38 -23.60 -19.38 56.92
C THR A 38 -24.73 -20.38 56.67
N GLU A 39 -24.77 -21.03 55.50
CA GLU A 39 -25.73 -22.10 55.19
C GLU A 39 -25.49 -23.33 56.08
N ALA A 40 -24.23 -23.68 56.36
CA ALA A 40 -23.92 -24.72 57.34
C ALA A 40 -24.38 -24.33 58.76
N MET A 41 -24.34 -23.05 59.14
CA MET A 41 -24.86 -22.55 60.42
C MET A 41 -26.40 -22.54 60.47
N GLU A 42 -27.07 -22.28 59.35
CA GLU A 42 -28.53 -22.29 59.25
C GLU A 42 -29.12 -23.70 59.31
N VAL A 43 -28.44 -24.69 58.72
CA VAL A 43 -28.79 -26.12 58.85
C VAL A 43 -28.61 -26.62 60.29
N VAL A 44 -27.57 -26.14 60.99
CA VAL A 44 -27.37 -26.42 62.41
C VAL A 44 -28.41 -25.71 63.29
N GLY A 45 -28.88 -24.52 62.89
CA GLY A 45 -29.99 -23.81 63.51
C GLY A 45 -31.32 -24.58 63.42
N ARG A 46 -31.68 -25.08 62.23
CA ARG A 46 -32.90 -25.89 62.00
C ARG A 46 -32.86 -27.24 62.72
N LEU A 47 -31.69 -27.86 62.87
CA LEU A 47 -31.50 -29.07 63.68
C LEU A 47 -31.67 -28.80 65.19
N ARG A 48 -31.37 -27.56 65.65
CA ARG A 48 -31.56 -27.13 67.04
C ARG A 48 -33.05 -26.94 67.39
N GLU A 49 -33.83 -26.46 66.44
CA GLU A 49 -35.27 -26.19 66.59
C GLU A 49 -36.11 -27.48 66.56
N SER A 50 -35.78 -28.41 65.66
CA SER A 50 -36.42 -29.75 65.61
C SER A 50 -36.14 -30.61 66.85
N ARG A 51 -35.02 -30.37 67.54
CA ARG A 51 -34.66 -31.06 68.79
C ARG A 51 -35.36 -30.46 70.03
N ALA A 52 -35.81 -29.20 69.97
CA ALA A 52 -36.55 -28.55 71.04
C ALA A 52 -38.03 -28.98 71.08
N GLU A 53 -38.67 -29.20 69.93
CA GLU A 53 -40.07 -29.69 69.87
C GLU A 53 -40.21 -31.17 70.26
N ALA A 54 -39.18 -31.99 70.02
CA ALA A 54 -39.19 -33.41 70.36
C ALA A 54 -39.01 -33.68 71.87
N ILE A 55 -38.42 -32.74 72.63
CA ILE A 55 -38.11 -32.91 74.06
C ILE A 55 -39.27 -32.42 74.97
N VAL A 56 -40.20 -31.60 74.45
CA VAL A 56 -41.36 -31.12 75.22
C VAL A 56 -42.54 -32.11 75.26
N ARG A 57 -42.55 -33.17 74.43
CA ARG A 57 -43.67 -34.14 74.37
C ARG A 57 -43.48 -35.47 75.10
N VAL A 58 -42.39 -35.66 75.84
CA VAL A 58 -42.17 -36.90 76.61
C VAL A 58 -41.99 -36.59 78.09
N ALA A 59 -43.03 -35.98 78.69
CA ALA A 59 -43.26 -36.00 80.13
C ALA A 59 -44.77 -35.76 80.42
N ALA A 60 -45.49 -36.86 80.66
CA ALA A 60 -46.74 -37.06 81.42
C ALA A 60 -47.91 -37.73 80.66
N PRO A 61 -48.73 -38.59 81.33
CA PRO A 61 -49.47 -39.70 80.70
C PRO A 61 -51.02 -39.61 80.77
N THR A 62 -51.67 -40.61 80.13
CA THR A 62 -53.10 -41.06 80.15
C THR A 62 -54.12 -40.13 79.46
N VAL A 63 -55.12 -40.54 78.64
CA VAL A 63 -56.22 -41.51 78.79
C VAL A 63 -56.91 -41.75 77.41
N VAL A 64 -57.31 -43.01 77.14
CA VAL A 64 -58.51 -43.55 76.43
C VAL A 64 -59.40 -42.59 75.58
N ASN A 65 -59.65 -42.88 74.28
CA ASN A 65 -60.91 -43.48 73.76
C ASN A 65 -61.02 -43.55 72.21
N ASN A 66 -61.91 -44.45 71.81
CA ASN A 66 -62.42 -44.92 70.51
C ASN A 66 -62.90 -43.91 69.42
N ARG A 67 -63.11 -44.52 68.24
CA ARG A 67 -64.18 -44.31 67.21
C ARG A 67 -63.86 -43.39 66.01
N GLU A 68 -63.89 -43.97 64.79
CA GLU A 68 -64.98 -43.87 63.77
C GLU A 68 -65.00 -42.49 63.08
N ASP A 69 -65.17 -42.28 61.78
CA ASP A 69 -65.61 -43.11 60.66
C ASP A 69 -65.46 -42.28 59.36
N ARG A 70 -65.58 -42.94 58.21
CA ARG A 70 -66.10 -42.46 56.90
C ARG A 70 -65.62 -41.11 56.31
N GLY A 71 -65.27 -40.99 55.04
CA GLY A 71 -65.48 -41.82 53.84
C GLY A 71 -65.07 -40.96 52.62
N ARG A 72 -64.55 -41.58 51.55
CA ARG A 72 -65.35 -42.07 50.40
C ARG A 72 -65.54 -40.92 49.37
N PHE A 73 -65.36 -41.04 48.06
CA PHE A 73 -65.20 -42.10 47.04
C PHE A 73 -64.13 -41.57 46.05
N GLY A 74 -63.26 -42.37 45.44
CA GLY A 74 -63.58 -43.35 44.39
C GLY A 74 -63.60 -42.65 43.04
N SER A 75 -63.07 -43.18 41.95
CA SER A 75 -62.61 -44.50 41.56
C SER A 75 -61.95 -44.27 40.19
N GLY A 76 -60.81 -44.87 39.89
CA GLY A 76 -60.76 -46.24 39.40
C GLY A 76 -60.27 -46.16 37.95
N SER A 77 -59.04 -46.61 37.69
CA SER A 77 -58.74 -48.00 37.32
C SER A 77 -59.01 -48.21 35.83
N GLY A 78 -58.12 -48.80 35.05
CA GLY A 78 -56.93 -49.58 35.37
C GLY A 78 -56.26 -49.91 34.04
N SER A 79 -54.98 -50.23 34.07
CA SER A 79 -54.52 -51.63 34.18
C SER A 79 -54.42 -52.25 32.78
N ASP A 80 -53.33 -52.88 32.35
CA ASP A 80 -52.16 -53.32 33.07
C ASP A 80 -51.25 -54.09 32.09
N PHE A 81 -50.06 -54.45 32.59
CA PHE A 81 -49.32 -55.68 32.28
C PHE A 81 -48.64 -55.79 30.88
N ARG A 82 -47.39 -56.29 30.72
CA ARG A 82 -46.45 -56.98 31.62
C ARG A 82 -45.10 -57.14 30.89
N GLY A 83 -43.99 -57.09 31.65
CA GLY A 83 -42.75 -57.86 31.42
C GLY A 83 -41.80 -57.35 30.32
N GLY A 84 -40.47 -57.39 30.44
CA GLY A 84 -39.58 -57.99 31.44
C GLY A 84 -38.23 -58.32 30.78
N GLY A 85 -37.14 -58.21 31.54
CA GLY A 85 -35.79 -58.71 31.22
C GLY A 85 -34.96 -57.83 30.28
N TRP A 86 -33.62 -57.72 30.30
CA TRP A 86 -32.48 -58.08 31.17
C TRP A 86 -31.26 -58.14 30.21
N SER A 87 -30.05 -57.92 30.76
CA SER A 87 -28.72 -58.28 30.20
C SER A 87 -28.17 -57.37 29.09
N GLN A 88 -27.12 -56.58 29.34
CA GLN A 88 -25.67 -56.86 29.48
C GLN A 88 -24.91 -56.75 28.15
N GLY A 89 -23.75 -56.08 28.18
CA GLY A 89 -22.62 -56.46 27.30
C GLY A 89 -21.86 -55.35 26.56
N ARG A 90 -21.01 -54.62 27.29
CA ARG A 90 -19.58 -54.40 27.02
C ARG A 90 -19.05 -54.03 25.60
N ALA A 91 -18.30 -52.91 25.61
CA ALA A 91 -16.97 -52.69 25.01
C ALA A 91 -16.79 -52.18 23.56
N ALA A 92 -16.22 -50.97 23.52
CA ALA A 92 -14.96 -50.58 22.85
C ALA A 92 -14.98 -49.90 21.46
N ALA A 93 -14.41 -48.70 21.51
CA ALA A 93 -13.44 -48.12 20.58
C ALA A 93 -13.91 -47.39 19.30
N ALA A 94 -13.86 -46.06 19.43
CA ALA A 94 -13.01 -45.15 18.66
C ALA A 94 -13.51 -44.56 17.32
N ASN A 95 -13.44 -43.22 17.35
CA ASN A 95 -13.13 -42.27 16.28
C ASN A 95 -14.27 -41.65 15.45
N ARG A 96 -14.64 -40.46 15.94
CA ARG A 96 -14.33 -39.14 15.34
C ARG A 96 -15.12 -38.70 14.10
N ALA A 97 -16.11 -37.86 14.42
CA ALA A 97 -16.35 -36.49 13.93
C ALA A 97 -17.07 -36.26 12.59
N THR A 98 -18.27 -35.68 12.76
CA THR A 98 -18.88 -34.50 12.08
C THR A 98 -19.19 -34.65 10.59
N ALA A 99 -20.45 -34.88 10.16
CA ALA A 99 -21.69 -34.07 10.28
C ALA A 99 -21.53 -32.72 9.55
N GLU A 100 -22.15 -32.56 8.36
CA GLU A 100 -23.53 -32.04 8.14
C GLU A 100 -23.63 -30.54 8.46
N GLU A 101 -24.48 -29.71 7.86
CA GLU A 101 -25.24 -29.69 6.61
C GLU A 101 -25.73 -28.22 6.50
N GLU A 102 -26.19 -27.86 5.30
CA GLU A 102 -27.08 -26.75 4.93
C GLU A 102 -28.39 -26.66 5.79
N PRO A 103 -29.47 -25.87 5.47
CA PRO A 103 -29.66 -24.66 4.65
C PRO A 103 -30.72 -23.62 5.18
N GLN A 104 -30.86 -22.51 4.43
CA GLN A 104 -32.08 -21.79 3.99
C GLN A 104 -33.19 -21.19 4.92
N ARG A 105 -33.53 -19.93 4.58
CA ARG A 105 -34.89 -19.33 4.29
C ARG A 105 -35.56 -18.43 5.34
N GLY A 106 -35.97 -17.22 4.91
CA GLY A 106 -37.34 -16.70 5.16
C GLY A 106 -37.57 -15.21 5.55
N LYS A 107 -38.30 -14.49 4.67
CA LYS A 107 -39.30 -13.38 4.89
C LYS A 107 -38.85 -12.04 5.53
N LYS A 108 -39.60 -10.91 5.48
CA LYS A 108 -40.37 -10.07 4.51
C LYS A 108 -40.86 -8.84 5.33
N GLU A 109 -41.24 -7.73 4.66
CA GLU A 109 -41.91 -6.46 5.13
C GLU A 109 -40.99 -5.33 5.69
N SER A 110 -41.18 -4.01 5.44
CA SER A 110 -42.29 -3.17 4.95
C SER A 110 -41.81 -1.82 4.30
N ALA A 111 -42.78 -1.06 3.75
CA ALA A 111 -42.84 0.18 2.92
C ALA A 111 -42.01 1.43 3.37
N ALA A 112 -41.82 2.53 2.60
CA ALA A 112 -42.74 3.29 1.75
C ALA A 112 -42.08 4.30 0.75
N GLU A 113 -42.84 4.61 -0.32
CA GLU A 113 -43.05 5.88 -1.09
C GLU A 113 -41.87 6.74 -1.61
N SER A 114 -41.91 7.46 -2.74
CA SER A 114 -42.82 7.63 -3.88
C SER A 114 -42.08 8.49 -4.93
N LYS A 115 -42.09 8.13 -6.22
CA LYS A 115 -41.64 8.97 -7.36
C LYS A 115 -42.35 8.56 -8.66
N ARG A 116 -42.94 9.53 -9.38
CA ARG A 116 -43.20 9.51 -10.83
C ARG A 116 -43.37 10.97 -11.31
N PHE A 117 -42.55 11.42 -12.29
CA PHE A 117 -42.86 11.62 -13.74
C PHE A 117 -43.73 12.89 -13.99
N ILE A 118 -43.53 13.81 -14.94
CA ILE A 118 -43.24 13.74 -16.40
C ILE A 118 -42.59 15.07 -16.90
N VAL A 119 -41.90 14.93 -18.05
CA VAL A 119 -41.33 15.82 -19.09
C VAL A 119 -42.20 17.01 -19.61
N GLY A 120 -41.58 18.11 -20.11
CA GLY A 120 -42.14 18.85 -21.27
C GLY A 120 -41.93 20.38 -21.40
N ARG A 121 -40.87 20.78 -22.12
CA ARG A 121 -40.61 21.98 -22.99
C ARG A 121 -41.73 23.02 -23.31
N LEU A 122 -41.43 24.34 -23.24
CA LEU A 122 -41.25 25.33 -24.36
C LEU A 122 -41.35 26.83 -23.94
N ALA A 123 -40.58 27.68 -24.63
CA ALA A 123 -40.61 29.17 -24.78
C ALA A 123 -40.28 30.04 -23.54
N GLY A 124 -39.61 31.20 -23.58
CA GLY A 124 -39.04 32.05 -24.64
C GLY A 124 -38.41 33.32 -24.00
N SER A 125 -37.44 33.93 -24.68
CA SER A 125 -36.96 35.34 -24.65
C SER A 125 -36.91 36.16 -23.34
N GLY A 126 -35.72 36.71 -23.03
CA GLY A 126 -35.55 37.91 -22.19
C GLY A 126 -34.15 38.09 -21.57
N PHE A 127 -33.31 38.96 -22.13
CA PHE A 127 -32.19 39.65 -21.44
C PHE A 127 -32.75 40.77 -20.53
N PRO A 128 -32.01 41.49 -19.64
CA PRO A 128 -30.53 41.56 -19.44
C PRO A 128 -30.03 41.62 -17.97
N GLY A 129 -28.70 41.65 -17.78
CA GLY A 129 -28.08 42.60 -16.83
C GLY A 129 -27.09 42.08 -15.77
N LEU A 130 -25.97 42.82 -15.70
CA LEU A 130 -25.13 43.18 -14.53
C LEU A 130 -23.96 42.30 -14.06
N CYS A 131 -22.77 42.83 -14.36
CA CYS A 131 -21.66 43.23 -13.47
C CYS A 131 -21.06 42.23 -12.47
N PHE A 132 -19.76 41.98 -12.63
CA PHE A 132 -18.83 41.73 -11.54
C PHE A 132 -17.70 42.76 -11.56
N GLY A 133 -17.52 43.45 -10.44
CA GLY A 133 -16.29 44.15 -10.11
C GLY A 133 -15.40 43.25 -9.24
N GLN A 134 -14.09 43.39 -9.38
CA GLN A 134 -13.18 43.08 -8.27
C GLN A 134 -11.92 43.94 -8.33
N THR A 135 -11.57 44.39 -7.14
CA THR A 135 -10.55 45.35 -6.73
C THR A 135 -9.27 44.66 -6.27
N GLN A 136 -8.22 45.49 -6.08
CA GLN A 136 -6.91 45.27 -5.43
C GLN A 136 -5.74 44.94 -6.37
N GLY A 137 -4.55 45.56 -6.29
CA GLY A 137 -4.07 46.54 -5.32
C GLY A 137 -2.57 46.41 -5.01
N LYS A 138 -1.70 46.79 -5.96
CA LYS A 138 -0.41 47.53 -5.81
C LYS A 138 0.69 47.07 -4.81
N LYS A 139 1.93 46.91 -5.32
CA LYS A 139 3.15 47.76 -5.10
C LYS A 139 4.42 47.03 -5.61
N ARG A 140 5.57 47.63 -5.94
CA ARG A 140 6.01 48.68 -6.89
C ARG A 140 7.56 48.70 -6.83
N CYS A 141 8.24 48.96 -7.97
CA CYS A 141 9.52 49.68 -8.22
C CYS A 141 10.30 48.99 -9.36
N ARG A 142 10.91 49.62 -10.39
CA ARG A 142 11.31 51.01 -10.76
C ARG A 142 11.33 51.10 -12.31
N ALA A 143 10.74 52.12 -12.95
CA ALA A 143 11.37 53.32 -13.59
C ALA A 143 12.24 52.99 -14.82
N THR A 144 12.05 53.55 -16.04
CA THR A 144 11.95 54.96 -16.50
C THR A 144 11.29 55.00 -17.91
N LEU A 145 10.17 55.68 -18.19
CA LEU A 145 9.83 57.12 -18.39
C LEU A 145 10.27 57.77 -19.74
N ARG A 146 9.28 58.03 -20.62
CA ARG A 146 9.16 59.18 -21.56
C ARG A 146 8.25 60.26 -20.93
N PRO A 147 8.39 61.57 -21.24
CA PRO A 147 7.39 62.61 -20.93
C PRO A 147 6.51 62.97 -22.17
N PHE A 148 5.18 63.15 -22.08
CA PHE A 148 4.30 64.25 -21.55
C PHE A 148 4.21 65.47 -22.51
N LEU A 149 3.08 65.77 -23.21
CA LEU A 149 1.79 66.46 -22.82
C LEU A 149 1.98 67.98 -22.51
N PRO A 150 0.99 68.91 -22.69
CA PRO A 150 -0.44 68.71 -22.33
C PRO A 150 -1.57 69.40 -23.15
N LEU A 151 -2.80 68.95 -22.81
CA LEU A 151 -4.18 69.50 -22.92
C LEU A 151 -4.32 70.93 -22.31
N SER A 152 -5.38 71.76 -22.40
CA SER A 152 -6.84 71.63 -22.66
C SER A 152 -7.49 73.04 -22.59
N LEU A 153 -8.69 73.24 -23.17
CA LEU A 153 -9.95 73.61 -22.46
C LEU A 153 -11.07 74.08 -23.42
N LEU A 154 -12.30 73.66 -23.11
CA LEU A 154 -13.64 73.96 -23.70
C LEU A 154 -14.33 75.07 -22.86
N PRO A 155 -15.39 75.81 -23.30
CA PRO A 155 -16.76 75.28 -23.43
C PRO A 155 -17.73 75.98 -24.44
N LEU A 156 -19.00 75.55 -24.42
CA LEU A 156 -20.15 75.73 -25.34
C LEU A 156 -20.82 77.13 -25.45
N CYS A 157 -21.46 77.42 -26.62
CA CYS A 157 -22.90 77.80 -26.84
C CYS A 157 -23.18 78.77 -28.04
N LEU A 158 -24.00 78.32 -29.01
CA LEU A 158 -25.02 78.94 -29.94
C LEU A 158 -25.09 80.49 -30.21
N PRO A 159 -25.86 81.03 -31.20
CA PRO A 159 -26.17 80.64 -32.60
C PRO A 159 -26.19 81.84 -33.64
N ARG A 160 -26.56 81.54 -34.90
CA ARG A 160 -27.19 82.40 -35.96
C ARG A 160 -26.39 83.49 -36.73
N LYS A 161 -26.25 83.22 -38.05
CA LYS A 161 -26.35 84.09 -39.24
C LYS A 161 -25.76 85.52 -39.17
N VAL A 162 -24.66 85.74 -39.91
CA VAL A 162 -24.56 86.87 -40.86
C VAL A 162 -23.78 86.41 -42.10
N GLU A 163 -24.37 86.74 -43.23
CA GLU A 163 -24.04 86.39 -44.61
C GLU A 163 -23.11 87.44 -45.22
N LYS A 164 -22.42 87.07 -46.31
CA LYS A 164 -21.56 87.88 -47.20
C LYS A 164 -20.11 88.08 -46.77
N MET A 165 -19.23 87.18 -47.22
CA MET A 165 -18.01 87.50 -47.99
C MET A 165 -17.21 86.21 -48.30
N ARG A 166 -17.77 85.29 -49.10
CA ARG A 166 -17.00 84.13 -49.65
C ARG A 166 -17.47 83.74 -51.05
N LEU A 167 -17.57 84.74 -51.94
CA LEU A 167 -17.79 84.50 -53.38
C LEU A 167 -16.53 84.74 -54.22
N LEU A 168 -15.35 84.87 -53.61
CA LEU A 168 -14.07 85.04 -54.32
C LEU A 168 -13.09 83.87 -54.16
N TRP A 169 -13.53 82.74 -53.58
CA TRP A 169 -12.69 81.54 -53.44
C TRP A 169 -13.41 80.27 -53.92
N CYS A 170 -14.12 80.39 -55.05
CA CYS A 170 -14.70 79.25 -55.77
C CYS A 170 -14.35 79.26 -57.27
N VAL A 171 -13.51 80.18 -57.75
CA VAL A 171 -13.11 80.25 -59.18
C VAL A 171 -11.67 79.75 -59.40
N MET A 172 -10.93 79.37 -58.36
CA MET A 172 -9.54 78.87 -58.48
C MET A 172 -9.37 77.37 -58.21
N SER A 173 -10.46 76.59 -58.04
CA SER A 173 -10.39 75.13 -57.85
C SER A 173 -10.96 74.31 -59.02
N LEU A 174 -11.24 74.94 -60.17
CA LEU A 174 -11.83 74.27 -61.34
C LEU A 174 -10.98 74.38 -62.63
N SER A 175 -9.73 74.82 -62.54
CA SER A 175 -8.80 74.91 -63.68
C SER A 175 -7.54 74.04 -63.55
N PHE A 176 -7.63 72.92 -62.83
CA PHE A 176 -6.65 71.82 -62.89
C PHE A 176 -7.34 70.47 -63.14
N TYR A 177 -8.17 70.42 -64.18
CA TYR A 177 -8.50 69.19 -64.90
C TYR A 177 -8.33 69.51 -66.38
N GLY A 178 -7.15 69.22 -66.93
CA GLY A 178 -6.83 69.52 -68.31
C GLY A 178 -5.34 69.76 -68.50
N ILE A 179 -4.57 68.68 -68.40
CA ILE A 179 -3.40 68.30 -69.21
C ILE A 179 -2.96 66.96 -68.58
N LEU A 180 -3.60 65.88 -69.02
CA LEU A 180 -3.00 64.55 -68.94
C LEU A 180 -2.03 64.48 -70.11
N GLN A 181 -0.85 65.09 -69.93
CA GLN A 181 0.26 64.89 -70.83
C GLN A 181 0.76 63.47 -70.58
N SER A 182 0.77 62.71 -71.67
CA SER A 182 1.40 61.42 -71.81
C SER A 182 2.90 61.52 -71.53
N ASP A 183 3.26 61.53 -70.26
CA ASP A 183 4.56 61.02 -69.86
C ASP A 183 4.39 59.52 -69.68
N THR A 184 4.76 58.77 -70.73
CA THR A 184 5.25 57.41 -70.58
C THR A 184 6.42 57.47 -69.60
N SER A 185 6.10 57.45 -68.32
CA SER A 185 7.05 57.05 -67.29
C SER A 185 7.37 55.59 -67.59
N VAL A 186 8.51 55.41 -68.24
CA VAL A 186 9.24 54.15 -68.15
C VAL A 186 9.52 53.98 -66.66
N VAL A 187 8.64 53.27 -65.97
CA VAL A 187 8.92 52.68 -64.67
C VAL A 187 10.24 51.94 -64.86
N PRO A 188 11.28 52.16 -64.04
CA PRO A 188 12.49 51.36 -64.16
C PRO A 188 12.06 49.90 -64.01
N GLU A 189 12.28 49.10 -65.05
CA GLU A 189 11.82 47.71 -65.17
C GLU A 189 12.27 46.88 -63.97
N ARG A 190 11.44 46.85 -62.92
CA ARG A 190 11.69 46.03 -61.76
C ARG A 190 11.19 44.64 -62.12
N CYS A 191 12.11 43.79 -62.53
CA CYS A 191 11.81 42.39 -62.82
C CYS A 191 11.24 41.71 -61.58
N ASP A 192 10.22 40.87 -61.74
CA ASP A 192 9.64 40.10 -60.63
C ASP A 192 10.69 39.08 -60.15
N ASP A 193 11.29 39.38 -59.01
CA ASP A 193 12.39 38.60 -58.43
C ASP A 193 11.85 37.65 -57.36
N TRP A 194 11.97 36.35 -57.61
CA TRP A 194 11.61 35.30 -56.65
C TRP A 194 12.67 35.11 -55.56
N GLY A 195 13.79 35.81 -55.63
CA GLY A 195 14.90 35.72 -54.70
C GLY A 195 15.81 34.51 -54.99
N LEU A 196 16.55 34.10 -53.97
CA LEU A 196 17.48 32.97 -54.02
C LEU A 196 16.78 31.68 -53.57
N ASP A 197 16.76 30.66 -54.41
CA ASP A 197 16.27 29.32 -54.07
C ASP A 197 17.32 28.55 -53.23
N ILE A 198 17.41 28.91 -51.95
CA ILE A 198 18.37 28.34 -50.99
C ILE A 198 18.06 26.87 -50.67
N MET A 199 16.80 26.45 -50.85
CA MET A 199 16.38 25.07 -50.58
C MET A 199 17.00 24.08 -51.58
N ARG A 200 17.50 24.59 -52.72
CA ARG A 200 18.01 23.79 -53.82
C ARG A 200 19.44 24.18 -54.20
N GLN A 201 20.35 24.04 -53.23
CA GLN A 201 21.78 24.06 -53.52
C GLN A 201 22.14 22.92 -54.46
N ILE A 202 22.54 23.26 -55.68
CA ILE A 202 22.93 22.29 -56.70
C ILE A 202 24.42 22.04 -56.55
N GLN A 203 24.78 20.77 -56.35
CA GLN A 203 26.17 20.32 -56.28
C GLN A 203 26.51 19.53 -57.54
N VAL A 204 27.63 19.85 -58.16
CA VAL A 204 28.15 19.18 -59.37
C VAL A 204 29.63 18.87 -59.18
N PHE A 205 30.11 17.77 -59.76
CA PHE A 205 31.54 17.47 -59.70
C PHE A 205 32.34 18.36 -60.64
N GLU A 206 33.58 18.68 -60.24
CA GLU A 206 34.59 19.29 -61.11
C GLU A 206 35.00 18.32 -62.24
N ASP A 207 35.36 18.87 -63.41
CA ASP A 207 35.81 18.15 -64.60
C ASP A 207 34.78 17.18 -65.22
N GLU A 208 33.52 17.27 -64.79
CA GLU A 208 32.39 16.51 -65.35
C GLU A 208 31.42 17.44 -66.07
N PRO A 209 30.68 16.97 -67.09
CA PRO A 209 29.64 17.79 -67.66
C PRO A 209 28.49 17.97 -66.66
N ALA A 210 27.96 19.19 -66.60
CA ALA A 210 26.79 19.51 -65.78
C ALA A 210 25.70 20.12 -66.63
N ARG A 211 24.46 19.76 -66.27
CA ARG A 211 23.25 20.21 -66.95
C ARG A 211 22.31 20.80 -65.91
N ILE A 212 22.11 22.11 -65.97
CA ILE A 212 21.32 22.85 -64.99
C ILE A 212 20.09 23.43 -65.66
N LYS A 213 18.91 23.03 -65.20
CA LYS A 213 17.64 23.55 -65.71
C LYS A 213 17.19 24.77 -64.92
N CYS A 214 16.62 25.77 -65.59
CA CYS A 214 16.13 26.98 -64.94
C CYS A 214 14.93 26.66 -64.01
N PRO A 215 15.01 26.99 -62.70
CA PRO A 215 13.94 26.69 -61.73
C PRO A 215 12.60 27.37 -62.04
N LEU A 216 12.59 28.45 -62.82
CA LEU A 216 11.35 29.16 -63.20
C LEU A 216 10.32 28.22 -63.83
N PHE A 217 10.74 27.26 -64.64
CA PHE A 217 9.83 26.33 -65.34
C PHE A 217 9.45 25.09 -64.53
N GLU A 218 9.96 24.94 -63.31
CA GLU A 218 9.68 23.79 -62.45
C GLU A 218 8.79 24.14 -61.26
N HIS A 219 9.01 25.31 -60.64
CA HIS A 219 8.37 25.65 -59.36
C HIS A 219 7.58 26.96 -59.37
N PHE A 220 8.00 27.95 -60.17
CA PHE A 220 7.47 29.31 -60.07
C PHE A 220 6.44 29.63 -61.15
N LEU A 221 6.68 29.16 -62.38
CA LEU A 221 5.81 29.40 -63.52
C LEU A 221 5.06 28.12 -63.92
N LYS A 222 3.80 28.26 -64.28
CA LYS A 222 2.99 27.18 -64.85
C LYS A 222 3.32 26.90 -66.33
N TYR A 223 4.10 27.76 -66.97
CA TYR A 223 4.50 27.64 -68.37
C TYR A 223 5.67 26.67 -68.50
N ASN A 224 5.69 25.89 -69.57
CA ASN A 224 6.91 25.18 -70.00
C ASN A 224 7.77 26.10 -70.89
N TYR A 225 9.02 25.74 -71.13
CA TYR A 225 9.91 26.54 -71.97
C TYR A 225 9.35 26.78 -73.38
N SER A 226 8.76 25.76 -74.01
CA SER A 226 8.24 25.84 -75.38
C SER A 226 7.10 26.86 -75.50
N THR A 227 6.17 26.88 -74.53
CA THR A 227 5.06 27.84 -74.48
C THR A 227 5.55 29.25 -74.22
N ALA A 228 6.48 29.42 -73.27
CA ALA A 228 7.11 30.71 -73.02
C ALA A 228 7.82 31.25 -74.27
N HIS A 229 8.61 30.41 -74.94
CA HIS A 229 9.32 30.79 -76.15
C HIS A 229 8.35 31.15 -77.29
N SER A 230 7.28 30.38 -77.49
CA SER A 230 6.25 30.68 -78.50
C SER A 230 5.50 31.99 -78.22
N ALA A 231 5.42 32.41 -76.95
CA ALA A 231 4.83 33.68 -76.54
C ALA A 231 5.80 34.88 -76.66
N GLY A 232 6.97 34.69 -77.28
CA GLY A 232 7.98 35.73 -77.47
C GLY A 232 8.82 36.04 -76.22
N LEU A 233 8.77 35.20 -75.18
CA LEU A 233 9.62 35.36 -74.00
C LEU A 233 11.04 34.83 -74.27
N THR A 234 12.04 35.60 -73.84
CA THR A 234 13.45 35.25 -73.97
C THR A 234 14.03 34.88 -72.61
N LEU A 235 14.69 33.72 -72.55
CA LEU A 235 15.41 33.29 -71.35
C LEU A 235 16.85 33.81 -71.39
N ILE A 236 17.30 34.49 -70.34
CA ILE A 236 18.64 35.07 -70.20
C ILE A 236 19.25 34.53 -68.91
N TRP A 237 20.57 34.33 -68.91
CA TRP A 237 21.30 33.82 -67.76
C TRP A 237 22.36 34.83 -67.30
N TYR A 238 22.41 35.02 -65.99
CA TYR A 238 23.39 35.82 -65.28
C TYR A 238 24.03 34.97 -64.19
N TRP A 239 25.16 35.42 -63.68
CA TRP A 239 25.79 34.82 -62.51
C TRP A 239 26.47 35.87 -61.64
N THR A 240 26.63 35.52 -60.37
CA THR A 240 27.41 36.25 -59.39
C THR A 240 28.39 35.24 -58.79
N ARG A 241 29.69 35.42 -59.07
CA ARG A 241 30.71 34.52 -58.53
C ARG A 241 30.83 34.70 -57.02
N GLN A 242 31.28 33.67 -56.32
CA GLN A 242 31.40 33.70 -54.86
C GLN A 242 32.34 34.79 -54.33
N ASP A 243 33.29 35.25 -55.15
CA ASP A 243 34.29 36.28 -54.85
C ASP A 243 33.93 37.68 -55.37
N ARG A 244 32.74 37.86 -55.97
CA ARG A 244 32.30 39.13 -56.58
C ARG A 244 30.88 39.47 -56.18
N ASP A 245 30.62 40.76 -55.95
CA ASP A 245 29.29 41.25 -55.55
C ASP A 245 28.40 41.68 -56.74
N LEU A 246 28.90 41.60 -57.98
CA LEU A 246 28.20 42.08 -59.18
C LEU A 246 27.65 40.93 -60.03
N GLU A 247 26.39 41.05 -60.44
CA GLU A 247 25.76 40.18 -61.44
C GLU A 247 26.35 40.47 -62.83
N GLU A 248 26.96 39.46 -63.46
CA GLU A 248 27.50 39.54 -64.83
C GLU A 248 26.68 38.64 -65.78
N PRO A 249 26.48 39.02 -67.06
CA PRO A 249 25.88 38.12 -68.04
C PRO A 249 26.82 36.95 -68.34
N ILE A 250 26.29 35.74 -68.48
CA ILE A 250 27.11 34.57 -68.81
C ILE A 250 27.67 34.69 -70.22
N ASN A 251 28.99 34.55 -70.35
CA ASN A 251 29.65 34.56 -71.65
C ASN A 251 29.53 33.19 -72.35
N PHE A 252 28.63 33.09 -73.32
CA PHE A 252 28.45 31.88 -74.15
C PHE A 252 29.47 31.74 -75.29
N ARG A 253 30.39 32.70 -75.47
CA ARG A 253 31.43 32.67 -76.53
C ARG A 253 32.76 32.10 -76.04
N LEU A 254 32.72 31.31 -74.97
CA LEU A 254 33.90 30.60 -74.48
C LEU A 254 34.40 29.61 -75.54
N PRO A 255 35.72 29.36 -75.61
CA PRO A 255 36.26 28.36 -76.51
C PRO A 255 35.56 27.02 -76.26
N GLU A 256 35.31 26.29 -77.36
CA GLU A 256 34.71 24.94 -77.34
C GLU A 256 33.26 24.89 -76.84
N ASN A 257 32.59 26.05 -76.73
CA ASN A 257 31.24 26.17 -76.18
C ASN A 257 31.11 25.51 -74.79
N ARG A 258 32.17 25.60 -73.97
CA ARG A 258 32.25 24.99 -72.63
C ARG A 258 31.02 25.30 -71.79
N ILE A 259 30.62 26.57 -71.76
CA ILE A 259 29.30 26.98 -71.25
C ILE A 259 28.41 27.32 -72.43
N SER A 260 27.29 26.62 -72.55
CA SER A 260 26.32 26.82 -73.62
C SER A 260 24.91 26.80 -73.08
N LYS A 261 24.00 27.47 -73.78
CA LYS A 261 22.58 27.50 -73.46
C LYS A 261 21.82 26.69 -74.49
N GLU A 262 21.08 25.68 -74.05
CA GLU A 262 20.20 24.87 -74.88
C GLU A 262 18.81 24.87 -74.28
N LYS A 263 17.84 25.49 -74.97
CA LYS A 263 16.47 25.66 -74.48
C LYS A 263 16.43 26.34 -73.10
N ASP A 264 15.87 25.66 -72.09
CA ASP A 264 15.74 26.06 -70.69
C ASP A 264 16.92 25.64 -69.80
N VAL A 265 17.99 25.13 -70.40
CA VAL A 265 19.09 24.50 -69.71
C VAL A 265 20.40 25.23 -69.99
N LEU A 266 21.17 25.40 -68.92
CA LEU A 266 22.56 25.82 -68.94
C LEU A 266 23.47 24.58 -68.87
N TRP A 267 24.34 24.45 -69.87
CA TRP A 267 25.27 23.34 -70.01
C TRP A 267 26.69 23.75 -69.68
N PHE A 268 27.40 22.87 -68.99
CA PHE A 268 28.83 22.94 -68.72
C PHE A 268 29.48 21.67 -69.28
N ARG A 269 30.51 21.82 -70.11
CA ARG A 269 31.22 20.71 -70.78
C ARG A 269 32.74 21.01 -70.82
N PRO A 270 33.52 20.73 -69.76
CA PRO A 270 33.09 20.35 -68.41
C PRO A 270 32.90 21.57 -67.47
N THR A 271 32.51 21.29 -66.22
CA THR A 271 32.55 22.23 -65.10
C THR A 271 33.98 22.48 -64.61
N LEU A 272 34.22 23.68 -64.07
CA LEU A 272 35.47 24.06 -63.43
C LEU A 272 35.18 24.58 -62.01
N LEU A 273 36.14 24.48 -61.08
CA LEU A 273 35.96 24.99 -59.70
C LEU A 273 35.51 26.46 -59.65
N ASN A 274 36.05 27.27 -60.57
CA ASN A 274 35.73 28.70 -60.73
C ASN A 274 34.28 28.97 -61.19
N ASP A 275 33.52 27.94 -61.57
CA ASP A 275 32.11 28.09 -61.93
C ASP A 275 31.19 28.16 -60.70
N THR A 276 31.73 28.02 -59.49
CA THR A 276 30.98 28.15 -58.22
C THR A 276 30.44 29.57 -58.02
N GLY A 277 29.15 29.69 -57.76
CA GLY A 277 28.49 30.98 -57.58
C GLY A 277 26.97 30.89 -57.65
N ASN A 278 26.32 32.06 -57.58
CA ASN A 278 24.87 32.17 -57.71
C ASN A 278 24.50 32.39 -59.17
N TYR A 279 23.67 31.52 -59.73
CA TYR A 279 23.20 31.62 -61.11
C TYR A 279 21.78 32.14 -61.12
N THR A 280 21.51 33.11 -61.98
CA THR A 280 20.20 33.74 -62.12
C THR A 280 19.67 33.45 -63.51
N CYS A 281 18.50 32.81 -63.60
CA CYS A 281 17.77 32.71 -64.86
C CYS A 281 16.61 33.71 -64.88
N MET A 282 16.56 34.50 -65.95
CA MET A 282 15.62 35.60 -66.14
C MET A 282 14.81 35.37 -67.42
N LEU A 283 13.50 35.33 -67.30
CA LEU A 283 12.58 35.25 -68.43
C LEU A 283 12.02 36.64 -68.72
N ARG A 284 12.26 37.17 -69.93
CA ARG A 284 11.96 38.57 -70.27
C ARG A 284 11.30 38.75 -71.63
N ASN A 285 10.31 39.62 -71.66
CA ASN A 285 9.65 40.24 -72.82
C ASN A 285 9.44 41.74 -72.50
N ILE A 286 8.98 42.54 -73.46
CA ILE A 286 8.76 43.99 -73.33
C ILE A 286 7.87 44.34 -72.13
N SER A 287 6.86 43.52 -71.85
CA SER A 287 5.88 43.75 -70.78
C SER A 287 5.96 42.78 -69.60
N TYR A 288 6.88 41.81 -69.62
CA TYR A 288 6.96 40.77 -68.59
C TYR A 288 8.41 40.45 -68.27
N CYS A 289 8.74 40.42 -66.99
CA CYS A 289 10.05 40.01 -66.53
C CYS A 289 9.93 39.24 -65.22
N SER A 290 10.51 38.05 -65.17
CA SER A 290 10.64 37.29 -63.93
C SER A 290 12.02 36.63 -63.84
N LYS A 291 12.66 36.70 -62.67
CA LYS A 291 13.97 36.10 -62.42
C LYS A 291 14.02 35.32 -61.11
N VAL A 292 14.87 34.30 -61.06
CA VAL A 292 15.19 33.55 -59.84
C VAL A 292 16.68 33.23 -59.83
N ALA A 293 17.30 33.36 -58.66
CA ALA A 293 18.68 32.96 -58.44
C ALA A 293 18.75 31.61 -57.71
N PHE A 294 19.79 30.83 -57.93
CA PHE A 294 20.08 29.61 -57.17
C PHE A 294 21.59 29.39 -57.03
N PRO A 295 22.06 28.81 -55.90
CA PRO A 295 23.48 28.57 -55.69
C PRO A 295 23.94 27.28 -56.39
N LEU A 296 25.01 27.38 -57.18
CA LEU A 296 25.75 26.27 -57.76
C LEU A 296 27.09 26.13 -57.04
N GLU A 297 27.34 24.94 -56.49
CA GLU A 297 28.60 24.56 -55.87
C GLU A 297 29.30 23.49 -56.71
N VAL A 298 30.51 23.78 -57.16
CA VAL A 298 31.36 22.80 -57.84
C VAL A 298 32.23 22.11 -56.80
N VAL A 299 32.13 20.79 -56.76
CA VAL A 299 32.71 19.95 -55.71
C VAL A 299 33.83 19.11 -56.29
N GLN A 300 34.96 19.09 -55.59
CA GLN A 300 36.06 18.18 -55.90
C GLN A 300 35.80 16.80 -55.32
N LYS A 301 36.20 15.76 -56.05
CA LYS A 301 36.15 14.38 -55.60
C LYS A 301 37.54 13.78 -55.54
N ASP A 302 37.79 13.00 -54.51
CA ASP A 302 39.01 12.21 -54.40
C ASP A 302 38.96 11.01 -55.37
N SER A 303 40.12 10.36 -55.56
CA SER A 303 40.31 9.09 -56.26
C SER A 303 39.33 7.99 -55.83
N CYS A 304 38.95 7.97 -54.55
CA CYS A 304 37.96 7.05 -53.97
C CYS A 304 36.55 7.66 -53.83
N PHE A 305 36.20 8.65 -54.65
CA PHE A 305 34.86 9.28 -54.71
C PHE A 305 34.40 9.99 -53.41
N ASN A 306 35.29 10.16 -52.43
CA ASN A 306 35.01 10.97 -51.25
C ASN A 306 34.81 12.42 -51.65
N SER A 307 33.70 13.01 -51.20
CA SER A 307 33.33 14.39 -51.49
C SER A 307 32.34 14.93 -50.46
N PRO A 308 32.24 16.26 -50.30
CA PRO A 308 31.18 16.89 -49.50
C PRO A 308 29.79 16.86 -50.17
N MET A 309 29.65 16.17 -51.31
CA MET A 309 28.38 16.11 -52.04
C MET A 309 27.33 15.35 -51.23
N LYS A 310 26.10 15.90 -51.17
CA LYS A 310 24.97 15.24 -50.50
C LYS A 310 24.54 14.01 -51.28
N VAL A 311 24.72 12.84 -50.70
CA VAL A 311 24.40 11.55 -51.33
C VAL A 311 22.95 11.15 -51.03
N PRO A 312 22.12 10.81 -52.04
CA PRO A 312 20.78 10.31 -51.81
C PRO A 312 20.79 8.89 -51.23
N VAL A 313 19.94 8.64 -50.24
CA VAL A 313 19.77 7.31 -49.63
C VAL A 313 18.72 6.51 -50.40
N HIS A 314 19.13 5.36 -50.94
CA HIS A 314 18.25 4.40 -51.59
C HIS A 314 17.98 3.21 -50.67
N ARG A 315 16.71 2.92 -50.39
CA ARG A 315 16.30 1.84 -49.48
C ARG A 315 15.96 0.57 -50.24
N LEU A 316 16.61 -0.54 -49.89
CA LEU A 316 16.32 -1.87 -50.40
C LEU A 316 15.70 -2.74 -49.30
N PHE A 317 14.72 -3.55 -49.65
CA PHE A 317 14.06 -4.44 -48.69
C PHE A 317 14.89 -5.70 -48.44
N LEU A 318 15.08 -6.06 -47.17
CA LEU A 318 15.82 -7.26 -46.76
C LEU A 318 15.19 -8.52 -47.39
N GLU A 319 16.01 -9.34 -48.04
CA GLU A 319 15.61 -10.66 -48.60
C GLU A 319 14.36 -10.63 -49.52
N TYR A 320 14.03 -9.46 -50.07
CA TYR A 320 12.83 -9.25 -50.89
C TYR A 320 13.12 -9.48 -52.37
N GLY A 321 13.45 -10.72 -52.73
CA GLY A 321 13.77 -11.11 -54.12
C GLY A 321 14.82 -10.21 -54.78
N VAL A 322 14.81 -10.18 -56.12
CA VAL A 322 15.75 -9.37 -56.90
C VAL A 322 15.29 -7.91 -56.94
N GLN A 323 16.14 -7.01 -56.47
CA GLN A 323 15.91 -5.57 -56.50
C GLN A 323 17.01 -4.88 -57.32
N LYS A 324 16.69 -3.74 -57.94
CA LYS A 324 17.63 -3.03 -58.82
C LYS A 324 17.70 -1.56 -58.46
N ILE A 325 18.90 -1.01 -58.53
CA ILE A 325 19.13 0.44 -58.51
C ILE A 325 19.57 0.88 -59.90
N THR A 326 19.22 2.10 -60.29
CA THR A 326 19.61 2.71 -61.57
C THR A 326 20.52 3.90 -61.29
N CYS A 327 21.55 4.08 -62.13
CA CYS A 327 22.46 5.21 -62.02
C CYS A 327 21.71 6.56 -62.14
N PRO A 328 21.75 7.44 -61.13
CA PRO A 328 20.84 8.58 -61.07
C PRO A 328 21.28 9.77 -61.95
N ASN A 329 20.30 10.52 -62.46
CA ASN A 329 20.50 11.81 -63.17
C ASN A 329 21.41 11.74 -64.42
N VAL A 330 21.37 10.62 -65.14
CA VAL A 330 22.13 10.40 -66.40
C VAL A 330 21.35 10.84 -67.65
N ASP A 331 20.06 11.15 -67.49
CA ASP A 331 19.16 11.44 -68.60
C ASP A 331 19.49 12.78 -69.28
N GLY A 332 19.60 12.74 -70.61
CA GLY A 332 19.83 13.92 -71.45
C GLY A 332 21.29 14.30 -71.66
N PHE A 333 22.26 13.57 -71.09
CA PHE A 333 23.70 13.81 -71.29
C PHE A 333 24.24 13.30 -72.62
N PHE A 334 23.63 12.26 -73.19
CA PHE A 334 24.02 11.67 -74.47
C PHE A 334 22.77 11.20 -75.24
N PRO A 335 22.81 11.20 -76.58
CA PRO A 335 21.70 10.72 -77.40
C PRO A 335 21.60 9.19 -77.34
N SER A 336 20.41 8.64 -77.64
CA SER A 336 20.17 7.19 -77.62
C SER A 336 21.01 6.37 -78.60
N SER A 337 21.65 7.03 -79.59
CA SER A 337 22.59 6.39 -80.51
C SER A 337 23.94 6.04 -79.87
N VAL A 338 24.32 6.75 -78.79
CA VAL A 338 25.57 6.51 -78.07
C VAL A 338 25.31 5.51 -76.95
N LYS A 339 26.06 4.41 -76.95
CA LYS A 339 26.04 3.43 -75.86
C LYS A 339 27.16 3.76 -74.86
N PRO A 340 26.83 4.24 -73.65
CA PRO A 340 27.83 4.55 -72.65
C PRO A 340 28.43 3.28 -72.04
N THR A 341 29.66 3.38 -71.54
CA THR A 341 30.27 2.34 -70.70
C THR A 341 30.02 2.69 -69.24
N VAL A 342 29.47 1.75 -68.47
CA VAL A 342 29.13 1.95 -67.06
C VAL A 342 29.95 1.02 -66.19
N THR A 343 30.58 1.57 -65.17
CA THR A 343 31.29 0.81 -64.14
C THR A 343 30.77 1.17 -62.76
N TRP A 344 30.50 0.15 -61.94
CA TRP A 344 30.01 0.32 -60.58
C TRP A 344 31.10 0.05 -59.55
N TYR A 345 31.07 0.81 -58.45
CA TYR A 345 31.98 0.72 -57.32
C TYR A 345 31.18 0.66 -56.02
N MET A 346 31.65 -0.12 -55.04
CA MET A 346 31.20 -0.08 -53.65
C MET A 346 32.33 0.51 -52.81
N GLY A 347 32.11 1.70 -52.23
CA GLY A 347 33.21 2.51 -51.72
C GLY A 347 34.24 2.78 -52.83
N CYS A 348 35.46 2.29 -52.66
CA CYS A 348 36.54 2.42 -53.65
C CYS A 348 36.79 1.12 -54.47
N HIS A 349 36.02 0.05 -54.24
CA HIS A 349 36.24 -1.25 -54.88
C HIS A 349 35.31 -1.44 -56.08
N LYS A 350 35.87 -1.78 -57.24
CA LYS A 350 35.11 -2.06 -58.45
C LYS A 350 34.29 -3.34 -58.28
N ILE A 351 33.01 -3.31 -58.65
CA ILE A 351 32.11 -4.46 -58.56
C ILE A 351 32.31 -5.32 -59.82
N GLN A 352 32.92 -6.49 -59.66
CA GLN A 352 33.14 -7.46 -60.75
C GLN A 352 32.74 -8.90 -60.36
N ASP A 353 33.00 -9.33 -59.13
CA ASP A 353 32.75 -10.71 -58.65
C ASP A 353 32.01 -10.77 -57.30
N PHE A 354 30.99 -9.92 -57.12
CA PHE A 354 30.16 -9.98 -55.91
C PHE A 354 29.12 -11.11 -56.04
N ASN A 355 28.98 -11.91 -54.99
CA ASN A 355 28.11 -13.10 -54.99
C ASN A 355 26.61 -12.78 -55.13
N ASN A 356 26.17 -11.61 -54.64
CA ASN A 356 24.75 -11.21 -54.60
C ASN A 356 24.48 -9.85 -55.29
N VAL A 357 25.49 -9.24 -55.90
CA VAL A 357 25.39 -7.94 -56.60
C VAL A 357 25.95 -8.06 -58.02
N VAL A 358 25.11 -7.79 -59.02
CA VAL A 358 25.44 -7.98 -60.45
C VAL A 358 25.23 -6.67 -61.22
N PRO A 359 26.26 -6.11 -61.89
CA PRO A 359 26.11 -4.93 -62.74
C PRO A 359 25.45 -5.30 -64.09
N GLU A 360 24.39 -4.58 -64.43
CA GLU A 360 23.60 -4.71 -65.68
C GLU A 360 23.62 -3.38 -66.46
N GLY A 361 24.82 -2.90 -66.80
CA GLY A 361 25.00 -1.60 -67.45
C GLY A 361 24.57 -0.45 -66.54
N MET A 362 23.48 0.24 -66.88
CA MET A 362 22.94 1.37 -66.11
C MET A 362 22.31 0.96 -64.78
N ASN A 363 22.01 -0.33 -64.61
CA ASN A 363 21.40 -0.87 -63.41
C ASN A 363 22.41 -1.71 -62.62
N LEU A 364 22.22 -1.78 -61.30
CA LEU A 364 22.91 -2.70 -60.42
C LEU A 364 21.86 -3.56 -59.71
N SER A 365 21.93 -4.87 -59.94
CA SER A 365 20.96 -5.84 -59.43
C SER A 365 21.47 -6.48 -58.14
N PHE A 366 20.63 -6.46 -57.12
CA PHE A 366 20.83 -7.18 -55.86
C PHE A 366 19.96 -8.43 -55.88
N LEU A 367 20.57 -9.60 -56.02
CA LEU A 367 19.86 -10.90 -56.07
C LEU A 367 19.13 -11.19 -54.77
N ILE A 368 19.83 -10.97 -53.66
CA ILE A 368 19.32 -11.02 -52.29
C ILE A 368 19.97 -9.87 -51.53
N ALA A 369 19.17 -8.88 -51.13
CA ALA A 369 19.65 -7.75 -50.36
C ALA A 369 19.84 -8.15 -48.89
N LEU A 370 21.07 -7.98 -48.38
CA LEU A 370 21.47 -8.28 -47.00
C LEU A 370 22.05 -7.04 -46.34
N VAL A 371 22.06 -6.98 -45.00
CA VAL A 371 22.62 -5.84 -44.24
C VAL A 371 24.10 -5.59 -44.57
N SER A 372 24.84 -6.61 -45.01
CA SER A 372 26.22 -6.50 -45.50
C SER A 372 26.36 -5.65 -46.76
N ASN A 373 25.29 -5.49 -47.54
CA ASN A 373 25.29 -4.71 -48.77
C ASN A 373 25.13 -3.21 -48.50
N ASN A 374 24.98 -2.80 -47.24
CA ASN A 374 24.93 -1.37 -46.88
C ASN A 374 26.24 -0.69 -47.27
N GLY A 375 26.13 0.49 -47.89
CA GLY A 375 27.30 1.28 -48.25
C GLY A 375 27.02 2.23 -49.40
N ASP A 376 28.05 2.95 -49.80
CA ASP A 376 27.97 3.90 -50.89
C ASP A 376 28.32 3.22 -52.20
N TYR A 377 27.38 3.29 -53.15
CA TYR A 377 27.52 2.72 -54.48
C TYR A 377 27.68 3.86 -55.47
N THR A 378 28.78 3.82 -56.22
CA THR A 378 29.11 4.84 -57.22
C THR A 378 29.06 4.23 -58.60
N CYS A 379 28.25 4.80 -59.49
CA CYS A 379 28.30 4.51 -60.91
C CYS A 379 29.13 5.57 -61.63
N VAL A 380 30.06 5.13 -62.47
CA VAL A 380 30.82 5.98 -63.39
C VAL A 380 30.40 5.65 -64.80
N VAL A 381 29.76 6.61 -65.46
CA VAL A 381 29.25 6.50 -66.82
C VAL A 381 30.18 7.27 -67.75
N THR A 382 30.76 6.58 -68.73
CA THR A 382 31.68 7.16 -69.70
C THR A 382 31.04 7.14 -71.08
N TYR A 383 30.99 8.30 -71.75
CA TYR A 383 30.44 8.43 -73.09
C TYR A 383 31.29 9.36 -73.96
N ALA A 384 31.20 9.19 -75.28
CA ALA A 384 31.94 10.00 -76.24
C ALA A 384 31.00 11.01 -76.91
N GLU A 385 31.43 12.27 -77.00
CA GLU A 385 30.71 13.36 -77.67
C GLU A 385 31.73 14.26 -78.41
N ASN A 386 31.52 14.50 -79.70
CA ASN A 386 32.37 15.35 -80.54
C ASN A 386 33.88 15.06 -80.46
N GLY A 387 34.26 13.77 -80.36
CA GLY A 387 35.65 13.32 -80.27
C GLY A 387 36.27 13.41 -78.86
N ARG A 388 35.50 13.79 -77.83
CA ARG A 388 35.92 13.84 -76.42
C ARG A 388 35.21 12.77 -75.61
N THR A 389 35.88 12.28 -74.58
CA THR A 389 35.30 11.37 -73.59
C THR A 389 34.91 12.14 -72.34
N PHE A 390 33.64 12.05 -71.95
CA PHE A 390 33.13 12.63 -70.72
C PHE A 390 32.80 11.54 -69.71
N HIS A 391 32.96 11.88 -68.43
CA HIS A 391 32.68 11.01 -67.29
C HIS A 391 31.56 11.63 -66.44
N LEU A 392 30.62 10.81 -66.01
CA LEU A 392 29.59 11.16 -65.05
C LEU A 392 29.70 10.22 -63.85
N THR A 393 30.08 10.77 -62.70
CA THR A 393 30.18 10.04 -61.45
C THR A 393 28.95 10.34 -60.61
N ARG A 394 28.24 9.30 -60.15
CA ARG A 394 27.06 9.45 -59.30
C ARG A 394 27.07 8.42 -58.19
N THR A 395 26.96 8.90 -56.97
CA THR A 395 26.97 8.09 -55.76
C THR A 395 25.59 8.08 -55.13
N LEU A 396 25.20 6.92 -54.60
CA LEU A 396 23.98 6.72 -53.82
C LEU A 396 24.29 5.80 -52.64
N THR A 397 23.76 6.11 -51.47
CA THR A 397 23.94 5.29 -50.28
C THR A 397 22.85 4.23 -50.26
N VAL A 398 23.22 2.96 -50.41
CA VAL A 398 22.28 1.84 -50.29
C VAL A 398 22.13 1.49 -48.81
N LYS A 399 20.88 1.46 -48.37
CA LYS A 399 20.49 1.05 -47.02
C LYS A 399 19.46 -0.07 -47.10
N VAL A 400 19.77 -1.21 -46.51
CA VAL A 400 18.86 -2.34 -46.39
C VAL A 400 17.94 -2.14 -45.18
N VAL A 401 16.64 -2.22 -45.42
CA VAL A 401 15.55 -1.97 -44.47
C VAL A 401 14.62 -3.17 -44.35
N GLY A 402 13.78 -3.19 -43.31
CA GLY A 402 12.83 -4.27 -43.06
C GLY A 402 11.90 -4.55 -44.26
N SER A 403 11.61 -5.83 -44.49
CA SER A 403 10.79 -6.27 -45.61
C SER A 403 9.30 -5.99 -45.36
N PRO A 404 8.54 -5.54 -46.37
CA PRO A 404 7.08 -5.38 -46.25
C PRO A 404 6.34 -6.70 -46.04
N LYS A 405 6.96 -7.86 -46.35
CA LYS A 405 6.37 -9.20 -46.13
C LYS A 405 6.28 -9.53 -44.65
N ASP A 406 7.28 -9.11 -43.89
CA ASP A 406 7.39 -9.34 -42.45
C ASP A 406 6.81 -8.19 -41.63
N ALA A 407 6.16 -7.23 -42.31
CA ALA A 407 5.60 -6.07 -41.66
C ALA A 407 4.33 -6.43 -40.86
N LEU A 408 4.38 -6.08 -39.58
CA LEU A 408 3.36 -6.43 -38.58
C LEU A 408 2.67 -5.15 -38.06
N PRO A 409 1.47 -5.26 -37.47
CA PRO A 409 0.95 -4.20 -36.62
C PRO A 409 1.92 -3.92 -35.46
N PRO A 410 1.81 -2.76 -34.79
CA PRO A 410 2.72 -2.41 -33.71
C PRO A 410 2.69 -3.46 -32.60
N GLN A 411 3.82 -3.70 -31.95
CA GLN A 411 3.94 -4.69 -30.89
C GLN A 411 4.27 -4.00 -29.57
N ILE A 412 3.34 -4.04 -28.62
CA ILE A 412 3.54 -3.43 -27.29
C ILE A 412 4.23 -4.45 -26.38
N TYR A 413 5.46 -4.15 -25.95
CA TYR A 413 6.23 -4.97 -25.00
C TYR A 413 5.98 -4.56 -23.54
N SER A 414 5.72 -3.28 -23.31
CA SER A 414 5.35 -2.72 -22.01
C SER A 414 4.31 -1.64 -22.25
N PRO A 415 3.25 -1.51 -21.43
CA PRO A 415 2.89 -2.38 -20.32
C PRO A 415 2.57 -3.81 -20.77
N ASN A 416 2.75 -4.80 -19.90
CA ASN A 416 2.41 -6.21 -20.15
C ASN A 416 1.53 -6.72 -19.01
N ASP A 417 0.72 -7.75 -19.25
CA ASP A 417 -0.17 -8.37 -18.28
C ASP A 417 0.51 -8.91 -17.03
N LEU A 418 1.80 -9.23 -17.12
CA LEU A 418 2.62 -9.73 -16.02
C LEU A 418 3.14 -8.62 -15.09
N VAL A 419 3.25 -7.39 -15.59
CA VAL A 419 3.83 -6.27 -14.84
C VAL A 419 2.71 -5.48 -14.16
N VAL A 420 2.78 -5.38 -12.84
CA VAL A 420 1.84 -4.59 -12.03
C VAL A 420 2.59 -3.43 -11.38
N TYR A 421 2.11 -2.21 -11.62
CA TYR A 421 2.68 -0.99 -11.07
C TYR A 421 2.01 -0.69 -9.73
N GLU A 422 2.64 -1.14 -8.64
CA GLU A 422 2.17 -0.92 -7.28
C GLU A 422 2.83 0.32 -6.64
N LYS A 423 2.01 1.30 -6.25
CA LYS A 423 2.49 2.57 -5.67
C LYS A 423 1.68 3.02 -4.46
N GLU A 424 2.33 3.76 -3.58
CA GLU A 424 1.69 4.41 -2.43
C GLU A 424 1.19 5.81 -2.83
N PRO A 425 0.07 6.29 -2.26
CA PRO A 425 -0.39 7.65 -2.54
C PRO A 425 0.68 8.69 -2.17
N GLY A 426 0.98 9.59 -3.09
CA GLY A 426 2.00 10.62 -2.95
C GLY A 426 3.36 10.28 -3.56
N GLU A 427 3.61 9.03 -3.95
CA GLU A 427 4.80 8.65 -4.71
C GLU A 427 4.71 9.02 -6.19
N GLU A 428 5.85 9.01 -6.88
CA GLU A 428 5.93 9.15 -8.33
C GLU A 428 5.59 7.81 -9.04
N LEU A 429 4.67 7.89 -10.00
CA LEU A 429 4.27 6.78 -10.87
C LEU A 429 4.85 6.98 -12.26
N LEU A 430 5.63 6.00 -12.71
CA LEU A 430 6.26 5.95 -14.03
C LEU A 430 5.76 4.73 -14.78
N ILE A 431 5.07 4.94 -15.89
CA ILE A 431 4.54 3.85 -16.73
C ILE A 431 5.18 3.95 -18.12
N PRO A 432 6.15 3.08 -18.46
CA PRO A 432 6.75 3.04 -19.78
C PRO A 432 5.86 2.28 -20.77
N CYS A 433 5.50 2.94 -21.87
CA CYS A 433 4.99 2.26 -23.06
C CYS A 433 6.12 2.00 -24.05
N GLN A 434 6.53 0.74 -24.20
CA GLN A 434 7.56 0.32 -25.15
C GLN A 434 6.90 -0.39 -26.32
N VAL A 435 7.05 0.16 -27.52
CA VAL A 435 6.41 -0.36 -28.72
C VAL A 435 7.45 -0.57 -29.81
N PHE A 436 7.33 -1.70 -30.50
CA PHE A 436 8.12 -2.02 -31.69
C PHE A 436 7.28 -1.88 -32.96
N PHE A 437 7.83 -1.17 -33.93
CA PHE A 437 7.26 -0.93 -35.24
C PHE A 437 8.19 -1.52 -36.29
N THR A 438 7.67 -2.46 -37.08
CA THR A 438 8.37 -2.91 -38.30
C THR A 438 8.48 -1.77 -39.30
N PHE A 439 9.61 -1.68 -40.00
CA PHE A 439 9.83 -0.68 -41.02
C PHE A 439 8.75 -0.76 -42.10
N LEU A 440 8.15 0.39 -42.41
CA LEU A 440 7.17 0.56 -43.46
C LEU A 440 7.43 1.89 -44.16
N LYS A 441 7.63 1.83 -45.48
CA LYS A 441 7.84 3.02 -46.29
C LYS A 441 6.61 3.94 -46.19
N ASP A 442 6.85 5.22 -45.91
CA ASP A 442 5.83 6.27 -45.80
C ASP A 442 4.76 6.04 -44.69
N SER A 443 5.02 5.14 -43.73
CA SER A 443 4.15 4.92 -42.57
C SER A 443 4.42 5.94 -41.46
N ARG A 444 3.36 6.48 -40.87
CA ARG A 444 3.45 7.29 -39.64
C ARG A 444 3.24 6.36 -38.45
N ASN A 445 4.28 6.19 -37.66
CA ASN A 445 4.22 5.44 -36.41
C ASN A 445 3.81 6.41 -35.29
N GLU A 446 2.71 6.10 -34.60
CA GLU A 446 2.13 6.94 -33.56
C GLU A 446 2.02 6.14 -32.27
N ILE A 447 2.38 6.77 -31.14
CA ILE A 447 2.14 6.27 -29.79
C ILE A 447 1.46 7.37 -28.99
N TRP A 448 0.42 7.01 -28.24
CA TRP A 448 -0.21 7.93 -27.30
C TRP A 448 -0.79 7.17 -26.11
N TRP A 449 -0.98 7.93 -25.01
CA TRP A 449 -1.66 7.45 -23.82
C TRP A 449 -3.11 7.93 -23.78
N THR A 450 -3.98 7.14 -23.18
CA THR A 450 -5.31 7.57 -22.75
C THR A 450 -5.53 7.22 -21.28
N ILE A 451 -6.14 8.14 -20.54
CA ILE A 451 -6.52 7.97 -19.13
C ILE A 451 -8.04 8.02 -19.08
N ASP A 452 -8.68 6.90 -18.74
CA ASP A 452 -10.14 6.76 -18.75
C ASP A 452 -10.79 7.18 -20.09
N GLY A 453 -10.10 6.91 -21.20
CA GLY A 453 -10.53 7.24 -22.57
C GLY A 453 -10.32 8.69 -23.00
N LYS A 454 -9.75 9.55 -22.15
CA LYS A 454 -9.39 10.94 -22.49
C LYS A 454 -7.89 11.09 -22.74
N LYS A 455 -7.52 12.12 -23.50
CA LYS A 455 -6.11 12.48 -23.70
C LYS A 455 -5.53 13.07 -22.41
N PRO A 456 -4.22 12.90 -22.15
CA PRO A 456 -3.56 13.46 -20.97
C PRO A 456 -3.77 14.97 -20.80
N ASP A 457 -3.72 15.72 -21.91
CA ASP A 457 -3.88 17.18 -21.92
C ASP A 457 -5.27 17.68 -21.45
N ASP A 458 -6.30 16.84 -21.56
CA ASP A 458 -7.67 17.18 -21.14
C ASP A 458 -7.90 16.91 -19.64
N THR A 459 -6.90 16.38 -18.93
CA THR A 459 -7.00 16.05 -17.50
C THR A 459 -6.37 17.14 -16.65
N THR A 460 -6.90 17.35 -15.44
CA THR A 460 -6.39 18.34 -14.48
C THR A 460 -5.10 17.90 -13.75
N MET A 461 -4.46 16.83 -14.21
CA MET A 461 -3.26 16.25 -13.57
C MET A 461 -1.99 16.80 -14.22
N ASP A 462 -0.95 17.06 -13.42
CA ASP A 462 0.39 17.39 -13.92
C ASP A 462 1.06 16.10 -14.42
N ILE A 463 0.91 15.81 -15.71
CA ILE A 463 1.45 14.64 -16.39
C ILE A 463 2.60 15.07 -17.28
N THR A 464 3.75 14.39 -17.15
CA THR A 464 4.89 14.59 -18.05
C THR A 464 5.07 13.36 -18.93
N ILE A 465 5.22 13.57 -20.23
CA ILE A 465 5.43 12.49 -21.21
C ILE A 465 6.81 12.66 -21.83
N ASN A 466 7.67 11.65 -21.62
CA ASN A 466 8.99 11.62 -22.22
C ASN A 466 9.02 10.57 -23.34
N GLU A 467 9.34 10.97 -24.56
CA GLU A 467 9.47 10.09 -25.72
C GLU A 467 10.94 9.86 -26.07
N SER A 468 11.27 8.61 -26.38
CA SER A 468 12.58 8.21 -26.90
C SER A 468 12.41 7.23 -28.05
N VAL A 469 13.24 7.38 -29.07
CA VAL A 469 13.19 6.57 -30.30
C VAL A 469 14.55 5.93 -30.52
N SER A 470 14.54 4.63 -30.78
CA SER A 470 15.72 3.85 -31.18
C SER A 470 15.40 3.10 -32.46
N GLN A 471 16.36 3.02 -33.38
CA GLN A 471 16.21 2.34 -34.66
C GLN A 471 17.15 1.14 -34.74
N THR A 472 16.67 0.05 -35.35
CA THR A 472 17.50 -1.14 -35.62
C THR A 472 18.36 -0.92 -36.87
N LYS A 473 19.24 -1.89 -37.18
CA LYS A 473 20.07 -1.84 -38.40
C LYS A 473 19.22 -1.78 -39.69
N THR A 474 18.01 -2.34 -39.64
CA THR A 474 16.99 -2.42 -40.69
C THR A 474 15.97 -1.27 -40.65
N GLU A 475 16.24 -0.22 -39.86
CA GLU A 475 15.34 0.94 -39.65
C GLU A 475 13.98 0.58 -39.02
N ASP A 476 13.84 -0.58 -38.39
CA ASP A 476 12.68 -0.85 -37.53
C ASP A 476 12.76 0.07 -36.30
N GLU A 477 11.64 0.63 -35.87
CA GLU A 477 11.62 1.60 -34.79
C GLU A 477 11.17 0.94 -33.48
N LYS A 478 11.97 1.07 -32.43
CA LYS A 478 11.54 0.84 -31.06
C LYS A 478 11.37 2.19 -30.37
N ARG A 479 10.12 2.56 -30.12
CA ARG A 479 9.75 3.81 -29.46
C ARG A 479 9.32 3.53 -28.02
N THR A 480 9.75 4.38 -27.10
CA THR A 480 9.38 4.30 -25.69
C THR A 480 8.81 5.63 -25.23
N GLN A 481 7.56 5.63 -24.79
CA GLN A 481 6.87 6.79 -24.24
C GLN A 481 6.55 6.54 -22.76
N VAL A 482 7.22 7.27 -21.86
CA VAL A 482 7.05 7.13 -20.42
C VAL A 482 6.07 8.18 -19.90
N LEU A 483 4.96 7.73 -19.33
CA LEU A 483 4.01 8.57 -18.61
C LEU A 483 4.48 8.72 -17.16
N SER A 484 4.78 9.95 -16.73
CA SER A 484 5.18 10.29 -15.37
C SER A 484 4.12 11.15 -14.68
N ILE A 485 3.76 10.74 -13.46
CA ILE A 485 2.94 11.50 -12.52
C ILE A 485 3.74 11.65 -11.23
N LYS A 486 4.21 12.87 -10.92
CA LYS A 486 5.11 13.14 -9.78
C LYS A 486 4.52 12.81 -8.42
N LYS A 487 3.23 13.10 -8.24
CA LYS A 487 2.52 12.91 -6.97
C LYS A 487 1.13 12.33 -7.23
N VAL A 488 0.99 11.04 -6.97
CA VAL A 488 -0.20 10.28 -7.36
C VAL A 488 -1.23 10.26 -6.24
N THR A 489 -2.51 10.47 -6.53
CA THR A 489 -3.59 10.32 -5.55
C THR A 489 -4.17 8.91 -5.52
N ALA A 490 -4.95 8.56 -4.49
CA ALA A 490 -5.61 7.25 -4.42
C ALA A 490 -6.68 7.05 -5.50
N GLU A 491 -7.21 8.13 -6.09
CA GLU A 491 -8.12 8.07 -7.24
C GLU A 491 -7.35 7.75 -8.51
N ASP A 492 -6.18 8.35 -8.70
CA ASP A 492 -5.32 8.15 -9.87
C ASP A 492 -4.85 6.70 -9.98
N LEU A 493 -4.51 6.05 -8.86
CA LEU A 493 -4.13 4.63 -8.82
C LEU A 493 -5.25 3.67 -9.23
N LYS A 494 -6.51 4.14 -9.29
CA LYS A 494 -7.68 3.35 -9.71
C LYS A 494 -8.10 3.65 -11.15
N ARG A 495 -7.48 4.64 -11.81
CA ARG A 495 -7.79 4.98 -13.21
C ARG A 495 -7.25 3.95 -14.18
N ASN A 496 -7.85 3.90 -15.36
CA ASN A 496 -7.41 3.01 -16.42
C ASN A 496 -6.45 3.73 -17.36
N TYR A 497 -5.16 3.37 -17.28
CA TYR A 497 -4.11 3.87 -18.15
C TYR A 497 -3.94 2.90 -19.33
N VAL A 498 -4.15 3.36 -20.54
CA VAL A 498 -4.02 2.53 -21.75
C VAL A 498 -3.02 3.17 -22.70
N CYS A 499 -2.02 2.40 -23.11
CA CYS A 499 -1.13 2.80 -24.18
C CYS A 499 -1.72 2.33 -25.51
N HIS A 500 -1.70 3.21 -26.51
CA HIS A 500 -2.12 2.93 -27.87
C HIS A 500 -0.94 3.14 -28.81
N ALA A 501 -0.90 2.31 -29.85
CA ALA A 501 0.08 2.43 -30.91
C ALA A 501 -0.55 2.11 -32.26
N ARG A 502 -0.14 2.87 -33.28
CA ARG A 502 -0.68 2.73 -34.63
C ARG A 502 0.42 2.82 -35.69
N ASN A 503 0.29 2.00 -36.71
CA ASN A 503 1.04 2.10 -37.97
C ASN A 503 0.09 1.85 -39.16
N ALA A 504 0.62 1.80 -40.39
CA ALA A 504 -0.18 1.53 -41.59
C ALA A 504 -0.77 0.11 -41.66
N LYS A 505 -0.31 -0.84 -40.83
CA LYS A 505 -0.84 -2.22 -40.77
C LYS A 505 -1.98 -2.37 -39.76
N GLY A 506 -2.00 -1.57 -38.70
CA GLY A 506 -3.06 -1.62 -37.71
C GLY A 506 -2.81 -0.77 -36.47
N GLU A 507 -3.76 -0.86 -35.55
CA GLU A 507 -3.76 -0.19 -34.26
C GLU A 507 -3.92 -1.23 -33.16
N VAL A 508 -3.13 -1.08 -32.10
CA VAL A 508 -3.14 -1.96 -30.93
C VAL A 508 -3.15 -1.13 -29.66
N ASN A 509 -3.73 -1.69 -28.60
CA ASN A 509 -3.81 -1.04 -27.31
C ASN A 509 -3.53 -2.04 -26.18
N GLN A 510 -2.91 -1.55 -25.11
CA GLN A 510 -2.59 -2.37 -23.94
C GLN A 510 -2.79 -1.57 -22.65
N PRO A 511 -3.66 -2.04 -21.73
CA PRO A 511 -3.84 -1.40 -20.43
C PRO A 511 -2.67 -1.70 -19.48
N ALA A 512 -2.28 -0.71 -18.68
CA ALA A 512 -1.33 -0.86 -17.59
C ALA A 512 -2.06 -1.25 -16.30
N LYS A 513 -1.59 -2.33 -15.64
CA LYS A 513 -2.14 -2.77 -14.35
C LYS A 513 -1.54 -1.93 -13.23
N VAL A 514 -2.23 -0.86 -12.84
CA VAL A 514 -1.85 -0.02 -11.69
C VAL A 514 -2.63 -0.46 -10.47
N LYS A 515 -1.95 -0.60 -9.33
CA LYS A 515 -2.58 -0.95 -8.06
C LYS A 515 -2.04 -0.07 -6.94
N GLN A 516 -2.90 0.20 -5.96
CA GLN A 516 -2.46 0.84 -4.74
C GLN A 516 -1.80 -0.19 -3.82
N LYS A 517 -0.57 0.09 -3.40
CA LYS A 517 0.12 -0.70 -2.38
C LYS A 517 -0.52 -0.39 -1.03
N VAL A 518 -1.31 -1.33 -0.52
CA VAL A 518 -1.91 -1.22 0.82
C VAL A 518 -0.85 -1.69 1.81
N VAL A 519 -0.21 -0.76 2.51
CA VAL A 519 0.68 -1.10 3.62
C VAL A 519 -0.18 -1.75 4.71
N ALA A 520 -0.13 -3.09 4.77
CA ALA A 520 -0.72 -3.83 5.87
C ALA A 520 -0.09 -3.30 7.17
N PRO A 521 -0.90 -2.82 8.12
CA PRO A 521 -0.36 -2.10 9.25
C PRO A 521 0.38 -3.07 10.19
N ARG A 522 1.66 -2.77 10.44
CA ARG A 522 2.58 -3.56 11.28
C ARG A 522 2.16 -3.70 12.76
N TYR A 523 1.01 -3.17 13.16
CA TYR A 523 0.54 -3.21 14.56
C TYR A 523 0.14 -4.61 15.04
N THR A 524 -0.04 -5.58 14.14
CA THR A 524 -0.48 -6.94 14.52
C THR A 524 0.56 -7.68 15.37
N VAL A 525 1.85 -7.40 15.16
CA VAL A 525 2.95 -8.01 15.92
C VAL A 525 3.12 -7.35 17.30
N GLU A 526 2.96 -6.04 17.37
CA GLU A 526 3.03 -5.27 18.62
C GLU A 526 1.86 -5.60 19.55
N LEU A 527 0.64 -5.73 19.01
CA LEU A 527 -0.54 -6.16 19.78
C LEU A 527 -0.42 -7.61 20.27
N ALA A 528 0.07 -8.53 19.42
CA ALA A 528 0.26 -9.92 19.81
C ALA A 528 1.30 -10.07 20.94
N CYS A 529 2.36 -9.26 20.93
CA CYS A 529 3.38 -9.26 21.99
C CYS A 529 2.82 -8.68 23.30
N GLY A 530 2.03 -7.61 23.23
CA GLY A 530 1.37 -7.02 24.40
C GLY A 530 0.40 -7.97 25.11
N PHE A 531 -0.43 -8.70 24.36
CA PHE A 531 -1.33 -9.72 24.91
C PHE A 531 -0.58 -10.92 25.52
N GLY A 532 0.58 -11.30 24.98
CA GLY A 532 1.39 -12.38 25.54
C GLY A 532 1.92 -12.06 26.94
N VAL A 533 2.40 -10.83 27.15
CA VAL A 533 2.95 -10.40 28.44
C VAL A 533 1.86 -10.30 29.52
N THR A 534 0.67 -9.80 29.18
CA THR A 534 -0.42 -9.66 30.16
C THR A 534 -0.94 -11.02 30.63
N VAL A 535 -1.10 -11.99 29.72
CA VAL A 535 -1.52 -13.35 30.07
C VAL A 535 -0.48 -14.03 30.97
N LEU A 536 0.81 -13.89 30.66
CA LEU A 536 1.89 -14.45 31.49
C LEU A 536 1.84 -13.91 32.93
N LEU A 537 1.62 -12.60 33.07
CA LEU A 537 1.57 -11.92 34.37
C LEU A 537 0.40 -12.43 35.24
N VAL A 538 -0.78 -12.61 34.63
CA VAL A 538 -1.96 -13.18 35.31
C VAL A 538 -1.69 -14.60 35.80
N VAL A 539 -1.06 -15.45 34.97
CA VAL A 539 -0.72 -16.82 35.37
C VAL A 539 0.25 -16.84 36.54
N ILE A 540 1.27 -15.97 36.54
CA ILE A 540 2.22 -15.86 37.66
C ILE A 540 1.49 -15.45 38.95
N LEU A 541 0.57 -14.49 38.90
CA LEU A 541 -0.20 -14.05 40.07
C LEU A 541 -1.06 -15.18 40.65
N ILE A 542 -1.72 -15.97 39.79
CA ILE A 542 -2.51 -17.13 40.21
C ILE A 542 -1.64 -18.19 40.90
N VAL A 543 -0.45 -18.47 40.34
CA VAL A 543 0.49 -19.43 40.93
C VAL A 543 0.99 -18.94 42.29
N VAL A 544 1.38 -17.67 42.41
CA VAL A 544 1.82 -17.07 43.68
C VAL A 544 0.70 -17.14 44.71
N TYR A 545 -0.54 -16.83 44.33
CA TYR A 545 -1.70 -16.91 45.22
C TYR A 545 -1.90 -18.34 45.78
N HIS A 546 -1.90 -19.36 44.93
CA HIS A 546 -2.11 -20.74 45.38
C HIS A 546 -0.95 -21.28 46.23
N VAL A 547 0.29 -20.85 45.97
CA VAL A 547 1.46 -21.27 46.76
C VAL A 547 1.44 -20.63 48.16
N TYR A 548 1.09 -19.34 48.26
CA TYR A 548 1.21 -18.55 49.49
C TYR A 548 -0.11 -18.32 50.25
N TRP A 549 -1.23 -18.94 49.85
CA TRP A 549 -2.53 -18.78 50.51
C TRP A 549 -2.49 -18.91 52.04
N LEU A 550 -1.75 -19.88 52.60
CA LEU A 550 -1.65 -20.04 54.06
C LEU A 550 -0.94 -18.87 54.75
N GLU A 551 0.09 -18.28 54.12
CA GLU A 551 0.77 -17.09 54.65
C GLU A 551 -0.15 -15.87 54.59
N MET A 552 -0.85 -15.70 53.46
CA MET A 552 -1.77 -14.57 53.26
C MET A 552 -2.93 -14.62 54.26
N VAL A 553 -3.51 -15.80 54.51
CA VAL A 553 -4.57 -15.98 55.52
C VAL A 553 -4.05 -15.71 56.94
N LEU A 554 -2.85 -16.17 57.29
CA LEU A 554 -2.24 -15.90 58.59
C LEU A 554 -1.92 -14.41 58.78
N PHE A 555 -1.38 -13.74 57.75
CA PHE A 555 -1.11 -12.32 57.74
C PHE A 555 -2.40 -11.50 57.90
N TYR A 556 -3.45 -11.86 57.16
CA TYR A 556 -4.77 -11.24 57.29
C TYR A 556 -5.34 -11.40 58.70
N ARG A 557 -5.30 -12.60 59.29
CA ARG A 557 -5.75 -12.83 60.68
C ARG A 557 -4.91 -12.08 61.71
N ALA A 558 -3.59 -11.95 61.51
CA ALA A 558 -2.73 -11.22 62.42
C ALA A 558 -3.01 -9.71 62.43
N HIS A 559 -3.33 -9.13 61.27
CA HIS A 559 -3.56 -7.69 61.12
C HIS A 559 -5.02 -7.29 61.40
N PHE A 560 -5.99 -8.06 60.92
CA PHE A 560 -7.43 -7.74 60.98
C PHE A 560 -8.24 -8.61 61.94
N GLY A 561 -7.67 -9.67 62.51
CA GLY A 561 -8.38 -10.51 63.48
C GLY A 561 -8.63 -9.77 64.81
N THR A 562 -9.86 -9.83 65.30
CA THR A 562 -10.20 -9.43 66.66
C THR A 562 -9.60 -10.45 67.64
N ASP A 563 -8.95 -9.96 68.69
CA ASP A 563 -8.34 -10.84 69.68
C ASP A 563 -9.45 -11.50 70.51
N GLU A 564 -9.61 -12.82 70.39
CA GLU A 564 -10.64 -13.55 71.13
C GLU A 564 -10.36 -13.50 72.64
N THR A 565 -9.11 -13.21 73.07
CA THR A 565 -8.68 -13.32 74.47
C THR A 565 -9.19 -12.21 75.39
N ILE A 566 -9.63 -11.10 74.83
CA ILE A 566 -10.06 -9.91 75.56
C ILE A 566 -11.57 -10.03 75.80
N LEU A 567 -12.00 -10.33 77.06
CA LEU A 567 -13.39 -10.38 77.59
C LEU A 567 -14.06 -11.77 77.84
N ASP A 568 -13.47 -12.92 77.46
CA ASP A 568 -14.17 -14.23 77.52
C ASP A 568 -14.14 -14.96 78.90
N GLY A 569 -13.47 -14.43 79.93
CA GLY A 569 -13.44 -15.04 81.29
C GLY A 569 -12.83 -16.45 81.41
N LYS A 570 -12.37 -17.06 80.31
CA LYS A 570 -11.73 -18.38 80.24
C LYS A 570 -10.25 -18.34 80.63
N GLU A 571 -9.82 -19.35 81.36
CA GLU A 571 -8.48 -19.46 81.96
C GLU A 571 -7.45 -20.05 80.99
N TYR A 572 -7.88 -20.97 80.13
CA TYR A 572 -7.02 -21.70 79.19
C TYR A 572 -7.43 -21.46 77.73
N ASP A 573 -6.43 -21.38 76.85
CA ASP A 573 -6.67 -21.25 75.41
C ASP A 573 -7.00 -22.61 74.78
N ILE A 574 -6.40 -23.68 75.31
CA ILE A 574 -6.56 -25.03 74.79
C ILE A 574 -6.57 -26.03 75.95
N TYR A 575 -7.48 -26.99 75.91
CA TYR A 575 -7.37 -28.24 76.67
C TYR A 575 -6.91 -29.37 75.73
N VAL A 576 -5.86 -30.10 76.10
CA VAL A 576 -5.29 -31.16 75.26
C VAL A 576 -5.71 -32.53 75.78
N SER A 577 -6.38 -33.31 74.93
CA SER A 577 -6.74 -34.71 75.18
C SER A 577 -5.91 -35.64 74.32
N TYR A 578 -5.25 -36.62 74.93
CA TYR A 578 -4.36 -37.59 74.28
C TYR A 578 -4.47 -38.97 74.97
N ALA A 579 -4.02 -40.05 74.33
CA ALA A 579 -4.01 -41.36 75.00
C ALA A 579 -2.78 -41.40 75.92
N ARG A 580 -2.99 -41.60 77.22
CA ARG A 580 -1.96 -41.60 78.28
C ARG A 580 -0.99 -42.80 78.16
N ASN A 581 -0.21 -42.82 77.09
CA ASN A 581 0.84 -43.78 76.78
C ASN A 581 2.17 -43.03 76.72
N ALA A 582 3.27 -43.68 77.11
CA ALA A 582 4.60 -43.05 77.17
C ALA A 582 5.01 -42.31 75.88
N GLU A 583 4.75 -42.89 74.69
CA GLU A 583 5.10 -42.25 73.40
C GLU A 583 4.28 -40.99 73.07
N GLU A 584 2.99 -40.99 73.42
CA GLU A 584 2.09 -39.85 73.12
C GLU A 584 2.27 -38.73 74.14
N GLU A 585 2.53 -39.09 75.39
CA GLU A 585 2.89 -38.17 76.46
C GLU A 585 4.16 -37.40 76.10
N GLU A 586 5.20 -38.08 75.61
CA GLU A 586 6.42 -37.43 75.12
C GLU A 586 6.14 -36.45 73.96
N PHE A 587 5.31 -36.86 72.99
CA PHE A 587 4.93 -35.98 71.88
C PHE A 587 4.16 -34.74 72.35
N VAL A 588 3.19 -34.90 73.26
CA VAL A 588 2.36 -33.80 73.76
C VAL A 588 3.20 -32.85 74.63
N LEU A 589 4.02 -33.37 75.54
CA LEU A 589 4.80 -32.57 76.49
C LEU A 589 6.05 -31.94 75.88
N LEU A 590 6.79 -32.64 75.01
CA LEU A 590 8.02 -32.10 74.42
C LEU A 590 7.77 -31.34 73.11
N THR A 591 6.92 -31.86 72.22
CA THR A 591 6.74 -31.28 70.88
C THR A 591 5.56 -30.32 70.82
N LEU A 592 4.37 -30.77 71.20
CA LEU A 592 3.15 -29.97 71.07
C LEU A 592 3.15 -28.77 72.04
N ARG A 593 3.41 -29.02 73.32
CA ARG A 593 3.52 -27.98 74.35
C ARG A 593 4.66 -27.02 74.05
N GLY A 594 5.84 -27.53 73.68
CA GLY A 594 7.01 -26.71 73.37
C GLY A 594 6.71 -25.64 72.31
N VAL A 595 6.07 -26.02 71.21
CA VAL A 595 5.72 -25.07 70.12
C VAL A 595 4.53 -24.18 70.51
N LEU A 596 3.47 -24.74 71.09
CA LEU A 596 2.26 -23.97 71.38
C LEU A 596 2.42 -22.98 72.55
N GLU A 597 3.12 -23.35 73.64
CA GLU A 597 3.37 -22.46 74.79
C GLU A 597 4.55 -21.51 74.52
N ASN A 598 5.71 -22.00 74.04
CA ASN A 598 6.92 -21.16 73.97
C ASN A 598 6.98 -20.31 72.69
N GLU A 599 6.65 -20.87 71.52
CA GLU A 599 6.74 -20.15 70.25
C GLU A 599 5.49 -19.34 69.95
N PHE A 600 4.30 -19.95 70.10
CA PHE A 600 3.03 -19.29 69.81
C PHE A 600 2.38 -18.58 71.01
N GLY A 601 2.83 -18.87 72.24
CA GLY A 601 2.40 -18.15 73.43
C GLY A 601 0.99 -18.50 73.93
N TYR A 602 0.45 -19.67 73.62
CA TYR A 602 -0.87 -20.12 74.09
C TYR A 602 -0.81 -20.71 75.50
N LYS A 603 -1.88 -20.56 76.29
CA LYS A 603 -2.03 -21.22 77.60
C LYS A 603 -2.67 -22.59 77.44
N LEU A 604 -1.88 -23.66 77.59
CA LEU A 604 -2.37 -25.03 77.50
C LEU A 604 -2.79 -25.56 78.87
N CYS A 605 -3.90 -26.29 78.91
CA CYS A 605 -4.34 -27.12 80.01
C CYS A 605 -4.07 -28.59 79.67
N ILE A 606 -3.28 -29.25 80.50
CA ILE A 606 -3.01 -30.69 80.41
C ILE A 606 -3.41 -31.30 81.74
N PHE A 607 -4.35 -32.25 81.70
CA PHE A 607 -4.95 -32.81 82.91
C PHE A 607 -3.90 -33.33 83.90
N ASP A 608 -2.86 -34.04 83.42
CA ASP A 608 -1.84 -34.66 84.26
C ASP A 608 -0.87 -33.65 84.93
N ARG A 609 -0.85 -32.39 84.47
CA ARG A 609 -0.02 -31.31 85.04
C ARG A 609 -0.81 -30.35 85.91
N ASP A 610 -2.02 -30.00 85.46
CA ASP A 610 -2.79 -28.87 86.00
C ASP A 610 -3.91 -29.30 86.96
N SER A 611 -4.14 -30.62 87.15
CA SER A 611 -5.07 -31.15 88.15
C SER A 611 -4.44 -31.18 89.55
N LEU A 612 -5.25 -30.85 90.57
CA LEU A 612 -4.85 -30.95 91.97
C LEU A 612 -5.19 -32.35 92.49
N PRO A 613 -4.33 -33.01 93.29
CA PRO A 613 -4.63 -34.34 93.80
C PRO A 613 -5.78 -34.29 94.82
N GLY A 614 -6.87 -35.03 94.56
CA GLY A 614 -7.95 -35.25 95.54
C GLY A 614 -9.40 -35.16 95.04
N GLY A 615 -9.66 -34.74 93.79
CA GLY A 615 -11.02 -34.63 93.25
C GLY A 615 -11.48 -35.81 92.38
N ILE A 616 -12.75 -35.77 91.98
CA ILE A 616 -13.33 -36.76 91.07
C ILE A 616 -12.88 -36.41 89.64
N VAL A 617 -12.05 -37.28 89.07
CA VAL A 617 -11.40 -37.13 87.75
C VAL A 617 -12.34 -36.67 86.63
N THR A 618 -13.59 -37.15 86.62
CA THR A 618 -14.59 -36.82 85.58
C THR A 618 -15.19 -35.42 85.69
N ASP A 619 -15.34 -34.89 86.91
CA ASP A 619 -15.92 -33.55 87.12
C ASP A 619 -14.86 -32.45 86.88
N GLU A 620 -13.63 -32.73 87.32
CA GLU A 620 -12.49 -31.86 87.06
C GLU A 620 -12.19 -31.74 85.56
N THR A 621 -12.19 -32.85 84.80
CA THR A 621 -12.01 -32.81 83.34
C THR A 621 -13.08 -31.97 82.65
N LEU A 622 -14.35 -32.10 83.06
CA LEU A 622 -15.43 -31.25 82.54
C LEU A 622 -15.22 -29.78 82.86
N SER A 623 -14.75 -29.46 84.07
CA SER A 623 -14.45 -28.08 84.48
C SER A 623 -13.31 -27.47 83.65
N PHE A 624 -12.25 -28.23 83.38
CA PHE A 624 -11.12 -27.78 82.55
C PHE A 624 -11.51 -27.58 81.10
N ILE A 625 -12.34 -28.48 80.55
CA ILE A 625 -12.91 -28.33 79.20
C ILE A 625 -13.74 -27.04 79.13
N GLN A 626 -14.59 -26.75 80.13
CA GLN A 626 -15.40 -25.53 80.16
C GLN A 626 -14.59 -24.24 80.30
N LYS A 627 -13.47 -24.29 81.03
CA LYS A 627 -12.52 -23.18 81.18
C LYS A 627 -11.62 -22.96 79.95
N SER A 628 -11.71 -23.81 78.92
CA SER A 628 -10.88 -23.76 77.72
C SER A 628 -11.63 -23.28 76.47
N ARG A 629 -10.94 -22.55 75.57
CA ARG A 629 -11.54 -22.04 74.32
C ARG A 629 -11.61 -23.11 73.22
N ARG A 630 -10.60 -23.99 73.18
CA ARG A 630 -10.49 -25.08 72.20
C ARG A 630 -10.16 -26.39 72.91
N LEU A 631 -10.73 -27.49 72.41
CA LEU A 631 -10.33 -28.85 72.78
C LEU A 631 -9.46 -29.41 71.65
N LEU A 632 -8.18 -29.65 71.91
CA LEU A 632 -7.26 -30.26 70.95
C LEU A 632 -7.15 -31.75 71.25
N VAL A 633 -7.58 -32.59 70.30
CA VAL A 633 -7.61 -34.04 70.45
C VAL A 633 -6.51 -34.66 69.60
N VAL A 634 -5.57 -35.34 70.24
CA VAL A 634 -4.49 -36.08 69.58
C VAL A 634 -4.96 -37.49 69.29
N LEU A 635 -5.32 -37.76 68.03
CA LEU A 635 -5.81 -39.05 67.57
C LEU A 635 -4.65 -40.02 67.29
N SER A 636 -4.67 -41.13 68.00
CA SER A 636 -3.82 -42.31 67.82
C SER A 636 -4.68 -43.59 67.79
N PRO A 637 -4.14 -44.75 67.37
CA PRO A 637 -4.83 -46.03 67.48
C PRO A 637 -5.28 -46.36 68.91
N ASN A 638 -4.50 -45.95 69.91
CA ASN A 638 -4.77 -46.24 71.33
C ASN A 638 -5.82 -45.31 71.93
N TYR A 639 -6.07 -44.14 71.32
CA TYR A 639 -7.15 -43.21 71.68
C TYR A 639 -8.54 -43.79 71.43
N VAL A 640 -8.66 -44.75 70.50
CA VAL A 640 -9.95 -45.32 70.05
C VAL A 640 -10.33 -46.59 70.81
N LEU A 641 -9.54 -46.99 71.81
CA LEU A 641 -9.84 -48.13 72.67
C LEU A 641 -11.03 -47.79 73.59
N GLN A 642 -12.04 -48.66 73.59
CA GLN A 642 -13.29 -48.47 74.32
C GLN A 642 -13.04 -48.51 75.83
N GLY A 643 -13.52 -47.50 76.57
CA GLY A 643 -13.37 -47.39 78.02
C GLY A 643 -12.17 -46.57 78.51
N THR A 644 -11.42 -45.93 77.60
CA THR A 644 -10.34 -45.00 77.97
C THR A 644 -10.88 -43.64 78.39
N GLN A 645 -10.21 -42.98 79.35
CA GLN A 645 -10.55 -41.64 79.82
C GLN A 645 -10.54 -40.59 78.69
N ALA A 646 -9.60 -40.73 77.75
CA ALA A 646 -9.47 -39.82 76.60
C ALA A 646 -10.72 -39.83 75.69
N LEU A 647 -11.35 -41.00 75.51
CA LEU A 647 -12.59 -41.10 74.74
C LEU A 647 -13.77 -40.39 75.42
N LEU A 648 -13.82 -40.42 76.76
CA LEU A 648 -14.81 -39.69 77.55
C LEU A 648 -14.61 -38.17 77.44
N GLU A 649 -13.36 -37.69 77.48
CA GLU A 649 -13.00 -36.28 77.27
C GLU A 649 -13.44 -35.78 75.88
N LEU A 650 -13.21 -36.57 74.83
CA LEU A 650 -13.69 -36.27 73.48
C LEU A 650 -15.22 -36.19 73.43
N LYS A 651 -15.92 -37.16 74.04
CA LYS A 651 -17.37 -37.20 74.05
C LYS A 651 -17.95 -35.98 74.77
N ALA A 652 -17.42 -35.64 75.93
CA ALA A 652 -17.76 -34.44 76.68
C ALA A 652 -17.51 -33.16 75.87
N GLY A 653 -16.38 -33.09 75.14
CA GLY A 653 -16.06 -31.97 74.26
C GLY A 653 -17.03 -31.81 73.08
N LEU A 654 -17.38 -32.92 72.42
CA LEU A 654 -18.35 -32.93 71.32
C LEU A 654 -19.76 -32.54 71.80
N GLU A 655 -20.17 -33.02 72.97
CA GLU A 655 -21.46 -32.66 73.58
C GLU A 655 -21.49 -31.18 73.98
N ASN A 656 -20.41 -30.63 74.55
CA ASN A 656 -20.30 -29.20 74.88
C ASN A 656 -20.30 -28.31 73.62
N MET A 657 -19.63 -28.73 72.55
CA MET A 657 -19.68 -28.07 71.24
C MET A 657 -21.11 -28.07 70.69
N ALA A 658 -21.79 -29.21 70.70
CA ALA A 658 -23.12 -29.35 70.10
C ALA A 658 -24.25 -28.69 70.90
N SER A 659 -24.16 -28.71 72.24
CA SER A 659 -25.21 -28.19 73.13
C SER A 659 -25.05 -26.69 73.40
N ARG A 660 -23.87 -26.26 73.86
CA ARG A 660 -23.62 -24.90 74.36
C ARG A 660 -22.87 -24.01 73.35
N GLY A 661 -22.07 -24.59 72.46
CA GLY A 661 -21.26 -23.83 71.48
C GLY A 661 -20.05 -23.12 72.09
N ASN A 662 -19.73 -23.39 73.36
CA ASN A 662 -18.71 -22.65 74.12
C ASN A 662 -17.26 -23.10 73.83
N ILE A 663 -17.08 -24.23 73.14
CA ILE A 663 -15.77 -24.81 72.82
C ILE A 663 -15.75 -25.40 71.41
N ASN A 664 -14.64 -25.18 70.69
CA ASN A 664 -14.39 -25.80 69.39
C ASN A 664 -13.33 -26.91 69.48
N VAL A 665 -13.62 -28.06 68.87
CA VAL A 665 -12.79 -29.27 68.89
C VAL A 665 -11.92 -29.32 67.63
N ILE A 666 -10.62 -29.52 67.82
CA ILE A 666 -9.61 -29.65 66.76
C ILE A 666 -9.05 -31.07 66.81
N LEU A 667 -9.06 -31.78 65.68
CA LEU A 667 -8.55 -33.14 65.61
C LEU A 667 -7.13 -33.13 65.00
N VAL A 668 -6.14 -33.55 65.78
CA VAL A 668 -4.76 -33.74 65.32
C VAL A 668 -4.50 -35.23 65.15
N GLN A 669 -4.32 -35.68 63.91
CA GLN A 669 -4.01 -37.08 63.63
C GLN A 669 -2.51 -37.33 63.76
N TYR A 670 -2.08 -37.90 64.90
CA TYR A 670 -0.67 -38.23 65.18
C TYR A 670 -0.21 -39.52 64.49
N LYS A 671 -1.05 -40.57 64.51
CA LYS A 671 -0.82 -41.84 63.80
C LYS A 671 -2.05 -42.24 62.97
N ALA A 672 -1.84 -43.01 61.90
CA ALA A 672 -2.93 -43.47 61.04
C ALA A 672 -3.80 -44.51 61.75
N VAL A 673 -5.07 -44.20 62.00
CA VAL A 673 -6.05 -45.13 62.58
C VAL A 673 -6.75 -45.86 61.42
N LYS A 674 -6.47 -47.16 61.25
CA LYS A 674 -6.98 -47.97 60.13
C LYS A 674 -8.43 -48.43 60.31
N GLU A 675 -8.89 -48.64 61.54
CA GLU A 675 -10.29 -49.02 61.83
C GLU A 675 -10.84 -48.27 63.06
N MET A 676 -11.80 -47.35 62.84
CA MET A 676 -12.53 -46.69 63.93
C MET A 676 -13.84 -47.44 64.20
N LYS A 677 -13.89 -48.21 65.28
CA LYS A 677 -15.10 -48.92 65.71
C LYS A 677 -16.15 -47.99 66.37
N VAL A 678 -15.73 -46.79 66.82
CA VAL A 678 -16.60 -45.82 67.50
C VAL A 678 -17.34 -44.90 66.52
N LYS A 679 -18.68 -44.90 66.55
CA LYS A 679 -19.55 -44.12 65.66
C LYS A 679 -19.43 -42.60 65.87
N GLU A 680 -19.25 -42.16 67.11
CA GLU A 680 -19.14 -40.74 67.48
C GLU A 680 -17.89 -40.09 66.86
N LEU A 681 -16.76 -40.80 66.90
CA LEU A 681 -15.50 -40.32 66.32
C LEU A 681 -15.52 -40.33 64.78
N LYS A 682 -16.26 -41.25 64.14
CA LYS A 682 -16.51 -41.20 62.68
C LYS A 682 -17.27 -39.95 62.27
N ARG A 683 -18.31 -39.57 63.03
CA ARG A 683 -19.07 -38.32 62.81
C ARG A 683 -18.23 -37.07 63.10
N ALA A 684 -17.41 -37.10 64.15
CA ALA A 684 -16.50 -36.01 64.47
C ALA A 684 -15.47 -35.78 63.36
N LYS A 685 -14.88 -36.85 62.80
CA LYS A 685 -13.90 -36.76 61.71
C LYS A 685 -14.47 -36.21 60.40
N THR A 686 -15.77 -36.37 60.15
CA THR A 686 -16.43 -35.84 58.94
C THR A 686 -16.80 -34.37 59.05
N VAL A 687 -17.01 -33.85 60.26
CA VAL A 687 -17.49 -32.48 60.50
C VAL A 687 -16.37 -31.55 60.98
N LEU A 688 -15.34 -32.08 61.65
CA LEU A 688 -14.26 -31.28 62.24
C LEU A 688 -13.03 -31.19 61.35
N THR A 689 -12.23 -30.14 61.56
CA THR A 689 -10.94 -29.96 60.90
C THR A 689 -9.94 -31.00 61.40
N VAL A 690 -9.48 -31.87 60.49
CA VAL A 690 -8.48 -32.91 60.79
C VAL A 690 -7.13 -32.49 60.25
N ILE A 691 -6.17 -32.28 61.16
CA ILE A 691 -4.81 -31.86 60.82
C ILE A 691 -3.89 -33.08 60.96
N LYS A 692 -3.23 -33.47 59.86
CA LYS A 692 -2.43 -34.70 59.80
C LYS A 692 -0.97 -34.43 60.12
N TRP A 693 -0.43 -35.12 61.12
CA TRP A 693 1.00 -35.13 61.42
C TRP A 693 1.76 -35.95 60.37
N LYS A 694 2.72 -35.35 59.67
CA LYS A 694 3.48 -35.98 58.58
C LYS A 694 4.94 -36.26 58.99
N GLY A 695 5.13 -36.82 60.18
CA GLY A 695 6.45 -37.26 60.69
C GLY A 695 7.49 -36.14 60.67
N GLU A 696 8.66 -36.40 60.09
CA GLU A 696 9.80 -35.46 60.04
C GLU A 696 9.48 -34.12 59.37
N LYS A 697 8.62 -34.11 58.34
CA LYS A 697 8.21 -32.87 57.63
C LYS A 697 7.37 -31.93 58.51
N SER A 698 6.80 -32.45 59.59
CA SER A 698 5.99 -31.70 60.56
C SER A 698 6.80 -31.28 61.80
N LYS A 699 8.06 -31.71 61.94
CA LYS A 699 8.90 -31.40 63.10
C LYS A 699 9.32 -29.92 63.15
N TYR A 700 9.41 -29.25 62.00
CA TYR A 700 9.78 -27.84 61.91
C TYR A 700 8.59 -26.91 62.24
N PRO A 701 8.72 -25.98 63.21
CA PRO A 701 7.62 -25.11 63.64
C PRO A 701 7.01 -24.20 62.56
N GLN A 702 7.78 -23.87 61.51
CA GLN A 702 7.29 -23.07 60.37
C GLN A 702 6.64 -23.91 59.24
N GLY A 703 6.51 -25.22 59.44
CA GLY A 703 5.94 -26.14 58.46
C GLY A 703 4.45 -25.95 58.22
N ARG A 704 3.95 -26.53 57.11
CA ARG A 704 2.53 -26.46 56.70
C ARG A 704 1.56 -26.98 57.77
N PHE A 705 1.99 -27.96 58.58
CA PHE A 705 1.21 -28.54 59.69
C PHE A 705 0.91 -27.48 60.77
N TRP A 706 1.93 -26.77 61.25
CA TRP A 706 1.78 -25.77 62.30
C TRP A 706 1.02 -24.54 61.82
N LYS A 707 1.21 -24.13 60.56
CA LYS A 707 0.42 -23.06 59.94
C LYS A 707 -1.06 -23.43 59.85
N GLN A 708 -1.39 -24.66 59.46
CA GLN A 708 -2.76 -25.17 59.48
C GLN A 708 -3.33 -25.25 60.90
N LEU A 709 -2.51 -25.67 61.88
CA LEU A 709 -2.89 -25.69 63.29
C LEU A 709 -3.15 -24.27 63.80
N GLN A 710 -2.28 -23.32 63.51
CA GLN A 710 -2.42 -21.91 63.89
C GLN A 710 -3.67 -21.25 63.30
N VAL A 711 -4.09 -21.63 62.09
CA VAL A 711 -5.38 -21.19 61.51
C VAL A 711 -6.58 -21.72 62.30
N ALA A 712 -6.49 -22.94 62.85
CA ALA A 712 -7.56 -23.56 63.64
C ALA A 712 -7.60 -23.07 65.11
N MET A 713 -6.55 -22.38 65.56
CA MET A 713 -6.35 -21.91 66.93
C MET A 713 -7.04 -20.56 67.19
N PRO A 714 -7.23 -20.17 68.47
CA PRO A 714 -7.77 -18.86 68.80
C PRO A 714 -6.85 -17.75 68.29
N VAL A 715 -7.43 -16.67 67.78
CA VAL A 715 -6.67 -15.50 67.34
C VAL A 715 -6.18 -14.75 68.57
N LYS A 716 -4.86 -14.58 68.67
CA LYS A 716 -4.19 -13.81 69.72
C LYS A 716 -3.31 -12.75 69.06
N LYS A 717 -3.46 -11.48 69.45
CA LYS A 717 -2.54 -10.43 68.99
C LYS A 717 -1.24 -10.57 69.79
N SER A 718 -0.17 -10.93 69.10
CA SER A 718 1.15 -10.98 69.73
C SER A 718 1.55 -9.58 70.19
N SER A 719 1.80 -9.40 71.49
CA SER A 719 2.35 -8.16 72.05
C SER A 719 3.79 -7.89 71.59
N ARG A 720 4.42 -8.83 70.87
CA ARG A 720 5.81 -8.74 70.42
C ARG A 720 6.01 -7.84 69.19
N TRP A 721 4.94 -7.43 68.50
CA TRP A 721 5.03 -6.54 67.33
C TRP A 721 5.05 -5.04 67.67
N SER A 722 4.70 -4.65 68.90
CA SER A 722 4.67 -3.23 69.31
C SER A 722 6.05 -2.63 69.60
N ARG A 723 7.16 -3.37 69.44
CA ARG A 723 8.52 -2.91 69.80
C ARG A 723 9.56 -2.99 68.68
N SER A 724 9.11 -3.02 67.42
CA SER A 724 9.98 -3.04 66.22
C SER A 724 9.56 -2.02 65.16
N GLY A 725 8.88 -0.95 65.58
CA GLY A 725 8.39 0.15 64.74
C GLY A 725 9.08 1.49 64.99
N GLU A 726 10.33 1.49 65.43
CA GLU A 726 11.18 2.70 65.50
C GLU A 726 12.59 2.33 65.02
N GLN A 727 12.75 2.18 63.71
CA GLN A 727 14.03 2.34 63.02
C GLN A 727 13.71 2.64 61.54
N GLY A 728 13.63 3.92 61.23
CA GLY A 728 13.46 4.42 59.87
C GLY A 728 14.70 4.13 59.04
N LEU A 729 14.51 3.44 57.91
CA LEU A 729 15.52 3.26 56.87
C LEU A 729 15.61 4.54 56.03
N SER A 730 16.63 5.34 56.31
CA SER A 730 17.22 6.30 55.37
C SER A 730 18.04 5.54 54.33
N TYR A 731 17.73 5.70 53.05
CA TYR A 731 18.57 5.20 51.95
C TYR A 731 19.00 6.39 51.09
N SER A 732 20.18 6.91 51.42
CA SER A 732 21.03 7.66 50.50
C SER A 732 22.30 6.84 50.27
N SER A 733 22.83 6.91 49.05
CA SER A 733 24.05 6.25 48.54
C SER A 733 23.91 4.80 48.05
N LEU A 734 23.60 4.67 46.77
CA LEU A 734 24.19 3.66 45.89
C LEU A 734 25.04 4.38 44.84
N LYS A 735 26.34 4.47 45.12
CA LYS A 735 27.43 4.71 44.18
C LYS A 735 28.52 3.69 44.52
N ASN A 736 29.07 3.05 43.48
CA ASN A 736 30.05 1.96 43.47
C ASN A 736 29.38 0.59 43.74
N VAL A 737 29.38 -0.41 42.85
CA VAL A 737 30.29 -0.83 41.76
C VAL A 737 29.46 -1.29 40.57
#